data_AF-A0A2L1GNA0-F1
#
_entry.id   AF-A0A2L1GNA0-F1
#
_cell.length_a   1.000
_cell.length_b   1.000
_cell.length_c   1.000
_cell.angle_alpha   90.00
_cell.angle_beta   90.00
_cell.angle_gamma   90.00
#
_symmetry.space_group_name_H-M   'P 1'
#
loop_
_entity.id
_entity.type
_entity.pdbx_description
1 polymer ?
#
loop_
_entity_poly.entity_id
_entity_poly.type
_entity_poly.pdbx_seq_one_letter_code
_entity_poly.pdbx_strand_id
1 'polypeptide(L)'
;MNSADAQAEMCALPPEDAFMSALENIEQPGRLYLGRELDGGKTGRVFLLPARELTTHAAIIGMTGSGKTGLGIALLEEIALAKIPAIVIDPKGDMANLLLSFPELSPAEFAPWIDADAAARRNLSVQELAAETAGQWQKGLATWGQDGARIRRLRENADFAVFTPGTTAGRPVSVLDSMDAPDPDTVADRDTLSGLVNAAVSSLLSLVGIEADPIKSREHVLLATIVLHFWTKGEAPSLATLIAAVAQPPFAQVGVFPVDSFYPENRRMELAMRLNTLVASPAFQGWTTGEALNIQNLLGSGRPRVSIFSLAHLSDAERMFFVTLLLGRLIGWMRRQEGSSELRALLYMDEIFGYFPPNSNPPAKAAMLLLLKQARAFGLGVALATQNPVDLDYKGMANIGSWFVGRLQTRQDQERVLSGMGGEAAGNREQLRTLLAGLEKRCFLLCSAHRQAPLLFQTRWTLSYLKGPVTLAELAKLQAGATQRPAAVSASAADAAPGFSAERPLVAGGVTQYFVPSPVSGANQHYRATVLGLARVRHADARRGIDQTTTVQLQAPMPAAGAAVSWEQARPFAVTPELLTTSAPAALFGALPADMSLQKTFDAEKKRLAEHLYRSGALPLFTVRALNLESAPGESEAAFRERLGAALAAKKDEAMAALRASYDKKQQQLQTKLQKAEAKLDKEKIDVRTRGLDTVIAVGSAIVGAFLGRKGSALGKSTQGMRSAGHLMKERQDVQAAQDEVSRIAAELAALQAEAQGKMQELLASLDPAAAALESISVAPRKSDIFDVRVCLLWEPVLDFADPPKPA
;
A
#
# COMPACT_ATOMS: atom_id res chain seq x y z
N MET A 1 37.10 27.97 52.12
CA MET A 1 37.09 27.36 50.77
C MET A 1 35.84 26.54 50.68
N ASN A 2 34.76 27.13 50.16
CA ASN A 2 33.42 26.56 50.20
C ASN A 2 32.95 26.18 48.80
N SER A 3 32.18 25.10 48.79
CA SER A 3 31.50 24.41 47.70
C SER A 3 30.43 25.26 47.01
N ALA A 4 30.79 25.95 45.92
CA ALA A 4 29.81 26.63 45.06
C ALA A 4 30.04 26.46 43.55
N ASP A 5 31.23 26.06 43.08
CA ASP A 5 31.54 26.06 41.63
C ASP A 5 31.48 24.68 40.94
N ALA A 6 30.90 23.65 41.57
CA ALA A 6 30.83 22.29 41.00
C ALA A 6 29.43 21.84 40.54
N GLN A 7 28.48 22.77 40.33
CA GLN A 7 27.09 22.44 39.93
C GLN A 7 26.58 23.16 38.67
N ALA A 8 27.45 23.74 37.83
CA ALA A 8 27.03 24.45 36.62
C ALA A 8 27.51 23.86 35.28
N GLU A 9 28.15 22.69 35.25
CA GLU A 9 28.59 22.02 34.01
C GLU A 9 28.06 20.58 33.91
N MET A 10 26.74 20.41 33.82
CA MET A 10 26.14 19.16 33.33
C MET A 10 24.67 19.35 32.92
N CYS A 11 24.39 20.35 32.09
CA CYS A 11 23.14 20.43 31.32
C CYS A 11 23.30 21.39 30.14
N ALA A 12 24.36 21.22 29.34
CA ALA A 12 24.40 21.80 28.01
C ALA A 12 23.61 20.85 27.10
N LEU A 13 22.39 21.26 26.72
CA LEU A 13 21.72 20.71 25.55
C LEU A 13 22.72 20.73 24.39
N PRO A 14 22.82 19.66 23.59
CA PRO A 14 23.67 19.70 22.41
C PRO A 14 23.22 20.87 21.51
N PRO A 15 24.15 21.48 20.75
CA PRO A 15 23.80 22.57 19.82
C PRO A 15 22.60 22.16 18.96
N GLU A 16 21.71 23.09 18.63
CA GLU A 16 20.50 22.81 17.81
C GLU A 16 20.83 22.05 16.52
N ASP A 17 22.04 22.25 15.97
CA ASP A 17 22.55 21.53 14.79
C ASP A 17 22.82 20.03 15.04
N ALA A 18 23.18 19.63 16.26
CA ALA A 18 23.38 18.24 16.65
C ALA A 18 22.06 17.53 17.00
N PHE A 19 21.06 18.27 17.50
CA PHE A 19 19.69 17.75 17.73
C PHE A 19 18.95 17.53 16.40
N MET A 20 19.14 18.43 15.43
CA MET A 20 18.59 18.30 14.07
C MET A 20 19.32 17.24 13.25
N SER A 21 20.64 17.07 13.44
CA SER A 21 21.45 15.97 12.89
C SER A 21 21.13 14.59 13.50
N ALA A 22 20.53 14.55 14.69
CA ALA A 22 20.09 13.32 15.38
C ALA A 22 18.63 12.93 15.09
N LEU A 23 17.93 13.67 14.22
CA LEU A 23 16.74 13.16 13.54
C LEU A 23 17.20 12.07 12.56
N GLU A 24 17.40 10.86 13.09
CA GLU A 24 17.54 9.62 12.32
C GLU A 24 16.54 9.66 11.16
N ASN A 25 17.02 9.48 9.93
CA ASN A 25 16.18 9.53 8.74
C ASN A 25 14.98 8.58 8.92
N ILE A 26 13.80 9.15 9.23
CA ILE A 26 12.55 8.40 9.45
C ILE A 26 12.05 7.78 8.14
N GLU A 27 12.54 8.27 7.00
CA GLU A 27 12.21 7.78 5.66
C GLU A 27 13.22 6.72 5.23
N GLN A 28 12.92 5.47 5.57
CA GLN A 28 13.72 4.31 5.15
C GLN A 28 12.86 3.34 4.33
N PRO A 29 13.28 2.95 3.12
CA PRO A 29 12.54 1.99 2.30
C PRO A 29 12.23 0.69 3.06
N GLY A 30 10.97 0.26 3.02
CA GLY A 30 10.52 -0.97 3.71
C GLY A 30 10.48 -0.89 5.24
N ARG A 31 10.62 0.31 5.83
CA ARG A 31 10.52 0.57 7.27
C ARG A 31 9.36 1.52 7.56
N LEU A 32 8.62 1.25 8.62
CA LEU A 32 7.43 1.99 9.04
C LEU A 32 7.75 2.74 10.33
N TYR A 33 7.67 4.07 10.29
CA TYR A 33 7.92 4.92 11.45
C TYR A 33 6.72 4.94 12.39
N LEU A 34 6.77 4.16 13.46
CA LEU A 34 5.65 4.04 14.40
C LEU A 34 5.80 4.90 15.66
N GLY A 35 7.00 5.42 15.96
CA GLY A 35 7.21 6.16 17.20
C GLY A 35 8.65 6.18 17.68
N ARG A 36 8.86 6.29 18.99
CA ARG A 36 10.18 6.26 19.62
C ARG A 36 10.18 5.21 20.72
N GLU A 37 11.29 4.48 20.81
CA GLU A 37 11.51 3.52 21.89
C GLU A 37 11.52 4.25 23.25
N LEU A 38 11.11 3.57 24.31
CA LEU A 38 11.17 4.09 25.67
C LEU A 38 12.23 3.32 26.45
N ASP A 39 13.28 4.02 26.88
CA ASP A 39 14.33 3.47 27.75
C ASP A 39 14.22 4.12 29.14
N GLY A 40 13.91 3.31 30.16
CA GLY A 40 13.69 3.80 31.52
C GLY A 40 12.60 4.88 31.66
N GLY A 41 11.61 4.89 30.75
CA GLY A 41 10.54 5.90 30.73
C GLY A 41 10.89 7.21 29.99
N LYS A 42 12.06 7.32 29.37
CA LYS A 42 12.45 8.45 28.53
C LYS A 42 12.38 8.09 27.04
N THR A 43 12.02 9.04 26.20
CA THR A 43 12.00 8.88 24.74
C THR A 43 13.41 8.67 24.20
N GLY A 44 13.64 7.49 23.62
CA GLY A 44 14.88 7.05 23.02
C GLY A 44 14.84 7.11 21.48
N ARG A 45 15.39 6.08 20.84
CA ARG A 45 15.62 6.01 19.38
C ARG A 45 14.32 5.96 18.57
N VAL A 46 14.40 6.33 17.29
CA VAL A 46 13.28 6.19 16.34
C VAL A 46 12.95 4.71 16.17
N PHE A 47 11.68 4.36 16.36
CA PHE A 47 11.19 3.01 16.16
C PHE A 47 10.70 2.82 14.72
N LEU A 48 11.46 2.03 13.96
CA LEU A 48 11.25 1.71 12.55
C LEU A 48 10.93 0.22 12.37
N LEU A 49 9.64 -0.12 12.28
CA LEU A 49 9.18 -1.49 12.06
C LEU A 49 9.43 -1.92 10.60
N PRO A 50 10.15 -3.00 10.31
CA PRO A 50 10.19 -3.56 8.96
C PRO A 50 8.80 -3.98 8.48
N ALA A 51 8.35 -3.48 7.33
CA ALA A 51 7.04 -3.80 6.78
C ALA A 51 6.83 -5.31 6.58
N ARG A 52 7.89 -6.04 6.19
CA ARG A 52 7.89 -7.50 6.06
C ARG A 52 7.50 -8.25 7.34
N GLU A 53 7.69 -7.68 8.54
CA GLU A 53 7.25 -8.33 9.78
C GLU A 53 5.72 -8.47 9.83
N LEU A 54 4.97 -7.60 9.15
CA LEU A 54 3.51 -7.68 9.07
C LEU A 54 3.01 -8.84 8.19
N THR A 55 3.88 -9.50 7.41
CA THR A 55 3.54 -10.77 6.73
C THR A 55 3.23 -11.88 7.73
N THR A 56 3.74 -11.77 8.96
CA THR A 56 3.39 -12.66 10.08
C THR A 56 2.21 -12.16 10.90
N HIS A 57 1.44 -11.20 10.39
CA HIS A 57 0.28 -10.61 11.04
C HIS A 57 0.62 -9.79 12.30
N ALA A 58 -0.33 -8.94 12.70
CA ALA A 58 -0.22 -8.09 13.87
C ALA A 58 -1.50 -8.09 14.70
N ALA A 59 -1.37 -7.97 16.02
CA ALA A 59 -2.46 -7.71 16.94
C ALA A 59 -2.22 -6.38 17.65
N ILE A 60 -3.22 -5.51 17.71
CA ILE A 60 -3.20 -4.26 18.48
C ILE A 60 -4.26 -4.35 19.56
N ILE A 61 -3.82 -4.46 20.81
CA ILE A 61 -4.69 -4.73 21.95
C ILE A 61 -4.52 -3.62 22.97
N GLY A 62 -5.62 -3.09 23.48
CA GLY A 62 -5.58 -2.16 24.59
C GLY A 62 -6.96 -1.66 24.95
N MET A 63 -7.15 -1.32 26.22
CA MET A 63 -8.42 -0.77 26.71
C MET A 63 -8.80 0.52 25.97
N THR A 64 -10.06 0.94 26.08
CA THR A 64 -10.51 2.25 25.57
C THR A 64 -9.63 3.38 26.10
N GLY A 65 -9.20 4.27 25.19
CA GLY A 65 -8.34 5.40 25.54
C GLY A 65 -6.84 5.09 25.65
N SER A 66 -6.42 3.83 25.54
CA SER A 66 -5.00 3.42 25.53
C SER A 66 -4.21 3.98 24.34
N GLY A 67 -4.89 4.34 23.25
CA GLY A 67 -4.29 4.85 22.01
C GLY A 67 -4.32 3.87 20.83
N LYS A 68 -4.97 2.71 20.97
CA LYS A 68 -5.12 1.67 19.92
C LYS A 68 -5.45 2.25 18.54
N THR A 69 -6.50 3.06 18.45
CA THR A 69 -6.96 3.71 17.22
C THR A 69 -5.88 4.62 16.62
N GLY A 70 -5.15 5.37 17.45
CA GLY A 70 -4.04 6.22 16.99
C GLY A 70 -2.86 5.40 16.45
N LEU A 71 -2.53 4.28 17.08
CA LEU A 71 -1.53 3.35 16.55
C LEU A 71 -1.98 2.71 15.23
N GLY A 72 -3.24 2.31 15.12
CA GLY A 72 -3.81 1.78 13.88
C GLY A 72 -3.74 2.79 12.72
N ILE A 73 -4.11 4.05 12.99
CA ILE A 73 -4.01 5.13 12.00
C ILE A 73 -2.55 5.41 11.64
N ALA A 74 -1.63 5.50 12.61
CA ALA A 74 -0.21 5.67 12.33
C ALA A 74 0.34 4.52 11.48
N LEU A 75 -0.05 3.27 11.75
CA LEU A 75 0.32 2.11 10.95
C LEU A 75 -0.18 2.24 9.50
N LEU A 76 -1.46 2.59 9.31
CA LEU A 76 -2.06 2.74 7.98
C LEU A 76 -1.45 3.92 7.20
N GLU A 77 -1.07 5.00 7.88
CA GLU A 77 -0.32 6.12 7.28
C GLU A 77 1.05 5.66 6.78
N GLU A 78 1.81 4.89 7.57
CA GLU A 78 3.12 4.38 7.15
C GLU A 78 2.98 3.35 6.01
N ILE A 79 1.94 2.53 6.01
CA ILE A 79 1.62 1.60 4.92
C ILE A 79 1.37 2.37 3.61
N ALA A 80 0.58 3.44 3.67
CA ALA A 80 0.34 4.32 2.53
C ALA A 80 1.62 5.06 2.07
N LEU A 81 2.43 5.58 3.01
CA LEU A 81 3.73 6.20 2.70
C LEU A 81 4.69 5.23 2.02
N ALA A 82 4.68 3.96 2.46
CA ALA A 82 5.45 2.87 1.87
C ALA A 82 4.88 2.36 0.54
N LYS A 83 3.80 2.97 0.02
CA LYS A 83 3.10 2.58 -1.22
C LYS A 83 2.54 1.16 -1.19
N ILE A 84 2.17 0.68 0.00
CA ILE A 84 1.54 -0.64 0.19
C ILE A 84 0.03 -0.43 0.28
N PRO A 85 -0.79 -1.09 -0.56
CA PRO A 85 -2.24 -0.96 -0.50
C PRO A 85 -2.82 -1.67 0.71
N ALA A 86 -3.99 -1.20 1.16
CA ALA A 86 -4.65 -1.76 2.34
C ALA A 86 -6.17 -1.83 2.18
N ILE A 87 -6.77 -2.87 2.74
CA ILE A 87 -8.21 -3.00 2.96
C ILE A 87 -8.45 -2.84 4.46
N VAL A 88 -9.30 -1.90 4.83
CA VAL A 88 -9.57 -1.50 6.21
C VAL A 88 -11.04 -1.76 6.51
N ILE A 89 -11.34 -2.58 7.52
CA ILE A 89 -12.70 -2.83 8.01
C ILE A 89 -12.89 -1.98 9.27
N ASP A 90 -13.86 -1.07 9.24
CA ASP A 90 -14.08 -0.07 10.28
C ASP A 90 -15.52 -0.09 10.81
N PRO A 91 -15.82 -0.92 11.81
CA PRO A 91 -17.15 -0.99 12.41
C PRO A 91 -17.50 0.21 13.30
N LYS A 92 -16.50 1.03 13.71
CA LYS A 92 -16.67 2.17 14.63
C LYS A 92 -16.71 3.51 13.93
N GLY A 93 -16.16 3.62 12.71
CA GLY A 93 -16.13 4.84 11.91
C GLY A 93 -14.91 5.75 12.19
N ASP A 94 -13.92 5.25 12.95
CA ASP A 94 -12.73 6.02 13.34
C ASP A 94 -11.65 6.05 12.25
N MET A 95 -11.58 5.05 11.37
CA MET A 95 -10.53 4.93 10.35
C MET A 95 -10.74 5.94 9.21
N ALA A 96 -11.98 6.43 9.03
CA ALA A 96 -12.28 7.52 8.11
C ALA A 96 -11.49 8.81 8.41
N ASN A 97 -10.96 8.97 9.63
CA ASN A 97 -10.06 10.07 9.99
C ASN A 97 -8.80 10.13 9.10
N LEU A 98 -8.40 9.04 8.42
CA LEU A 98 -7.29 9.05 7.45
C LEU A 98 -7.51 10.06 6.30
N LEU A 99 -8.76 10.42 6.01
CA LEU A 99 -9.09 11.45 5.00
C LEU A 99 -8.95 12.88 5.56
N LEU A 100 -8.85 13.05 6.88
CA LEU A 100 -8.64 14.32 7.56
C LEU A 100 -7.15 14.66 7.66
N SER A 101 -6.44 14.58 6.54
CA SER A 101 -5.01 14.87 6.42
C SER A 101 -4.81 16.23 5.74
N PHE A 102 -4.30 17.22 6.48
CA PHE A 102 -4.26 18.64 6.08
C PHE A 102 -2.80 19.12 5.86
N PRO A 103 -2.30 19.18 4.61
CA PRO A 103 -0.90 19.52 4.35
C PRO A 103 -0.52 20.95 4.73
N GLU A 104 -1.44 21.92 4.62
CA GLU A 104 -1.12 23.32 4.97
C GLU A 104 -1.23 23.58 6.47
N LEU A 105 -1.80 22.63 7.23
CA LEU A 105 -2.01 22.72 8.68
C LEU A 105 -2.72 24.03 9.08
N SER A 106 -3.57 24.55 8.21
CA SER A 106 -4.20 25.86 8.39
C SER A 106 -5.48 25.75 9.23
N PRO A 107 -5.83 26.75 10.05
CA PRO A 107 -7.09 26.75 10.81
C PRO A 107 -8.33 26.50 9.93
N ALA A 108 -8.30 27.00 8.69
CA ALA A 108 -9.38 26.84 7.72
C ALA A 108 -9.63 25.37 7.33
N GLU A 109 -8.59 24.53 7.28
CA GLU A 109 -8.73 23.10 6.98
C GLU A 109 -9.35 22.33 8.15
N PHE A 110 -9.08 22.74 9.40
CA PHE A 110 -9.63 22.10 10.60
C PHE A 110 -11.07 22.55 10.89
N ALA A 111 -11.41 23.81 10.62
CA ALA A 111 -12.69 24.41 11.01
C ALA A 111 -13.95 23.60 10.62
N PRO A 112 -14.06 22.99 9.42
CA PRO A 112 -15.22 22.18 9.05
C PRO A 112 -15.41 20.91 9.90
N TRP A 113 -14.36 20.49 10.61
CA TRP A 113 -14.30 19.24 11.38
C TRP A 113 -14.30 19.48 12.89
N ILE A 114 -14.33 20.73 13.32
CA ILE A 114 -14.48 21.10 14.73
C ILE A 114 -15.94 20.92 15.15
N ASP A 115 -16.12 20.25 16.28
CA ASP A 115 -17.43 20.12 16.91
C ASP A 115 -17.83 21.47 17.55
N ALA A 116 -18.95 22.03 17.09
CA ALA A 116 -19.48 23.30 17.59
C ALA A 116 -19.85 23.22 19.07
N ASP A 117 -20.34 22.07 19.54
CA ASP A 117 -20.67 21.87 20.96
C ASP A 117 -19.39 21.82 21.81
N ALA A 118 -18.32 21.21 21.29
CA ALA A 118 -17.03 21.20 21.96
C ALA A 118 -16.41 22.60 22.05
N ALA A 119 -16.56 23.42 21.00
CA ALA A 119 -16.15 24.82 21.02
C ALA A 119 -16.93 25.63 22.07
N ALA A 120 -18.26 25.49 22.07
CA ALA A 120 -19.15 26.16 23.02
C ALA A 120 -18.84 25.78 24.47
N ARG A 121 -18.60 24.50 24.78
CA ARG A 121 -18.21 24.04 26.13
C ARG A 121 -16.91 24.66 26.63
N ARG A 122 -16.03 25.08 25.72
CA ARG A 122 -14.75 25.74 26.02
C ARG A 122 -14.83 27.26 25.96
N ASN A 123 -16.02 27.84 25.74
CA ASN A 123 -16.24 29.26 25.49
C ASN A 123 -15.40 29.82 24.32
N LEU A 124 -15.22 29.00 23.28
CA LEU A 124 -14.51 29.37 22.05
C LEU A 124 -15.48 29.32 20.87
N SER A 125 -15.23 30.16 19.86
CA SER A 125 -15.83 29.98 18.54
C SER A 125 -15.19 28.77 17.82
N VAL A 126 -15.90 28.26 16.80
CA VAL A 126 -15.37 27.18 15.92
C VAL A 126 -14.03 27.58 15.30
N GLN A 127 -13.87 28.85 14.92
CA GLN A 127 -12.64 29.36 14.30
C GLN A 127 -11.48 29.45 15.30
N GLU A 128 -11.74 29.90 16.52
CA GLU A 128 -10.71 29.93 17.57
C GLU A 128 -10.26 28.52 17.95
N LEU A 129 -11.20 27.59 18.13
CA LEU A 129 -10.86 26.20 18.41
C LEU A 129 -10.13 25.53 17.23
N ALA A 130 -10.48 25.87 15.99
CA ALA A 130 -9.75 25.40 14.80
C ALA A 130 -8.31 25.92 14.78
N ALA A 131 -8.09 27.20 15.13
CA ALA A 131 -6.75 27.78 15.21
C ALA A 131 -5.89 27.13 16.30
N GLU A 132 -6.46 26.89 17.49
CA GLU A 132 -5.78 26.15 18.55
C GLU A 132 -5.43 24.72 18.11
N THR A 133 -6.37 24.04 17.44
CA THR A 133 -6.18 22.66 16.97
C THR A 133 -5.09 22.58 15.90
N ALA A 134 -5.09 23.52 14.95
CA ALA A 134 -4.05 23.65 13.93
C ALA A 134 -2.66 23.85 14.56
N GLY A 135 -2.54 24.78 15.52
CA GLY A 135 -1.29 25.02 16.26
C GLY A 135 -0.83 23.79 17.07
N GLN A 136 -1.77 23.08 17.70
CA GLN A 136 -1.49 21.83 18.39
C GLN A 136 -0.97 20.76 17.43
N TRP A 137 -1.57 20.61 16.26
CA TRP A 137 -1.15 19.63 15.26
C TRP A 137 0.24 19.96 14.70
N GLN A 138 0.49 21.23 14.37
CA GLN A 138 1.79 21.69 13.87
C GLN A 138 2.91 21.41 14.90
N LYS A 139 2.69 21.79 16.17
CA LYS A 139 3.65 21.51 17.26
C LYS A 139 3.82 20.01 17.49
N GLY A 140 2.72 19.26 17.46
CA GLY A 140 2.70 17.80 17.59
C GLY A 140 3.57 17.14 16.53
N LEU A 141 3.33 17.42 15.25
CA LEU A 141 4.11 16.88 14.14
C LEU A 141 5.60 17.23 14.25
N ALA A 142 5.92 18.51 14.51
CA ALA A 142 7.30 18.98 14.61
C ALA A 142 8.09 18.26 15.72
N THR A 143 7.46 18.00 16.88
CA THR A 143 8.09 17.27 18.00
C THR A 143 8.52 15.85 17.61
N TRP A 144 7.83 15.27 16.62
CA TRP A 144 8.08 13.93 16.08
C TRP A 144 8.83 13.95 14.75
N GLY A 145 9.44 15.07 14.34
CA GLY A 145 10.19 15.17 13.09
C GLY A 145 9.32 15.05 11.83
N GLN A 146 8.04 15.44 11.93
CA GLN A 146 7.08 15.41 10.83
C GLN A 146 6.57 16.82 10.52
N ASP A 147 6.08 17.02 9.31
CA ASP A 147 5.58 18.30 8.82
C ASP A 147 4.46 18.13 7.79
N GLY A 148 3.93 19.25 7.31
CA GLY A 148 2.93 19.28 6.23
C GLY A 148 3.40 18.66 4.92
N ALA A 149 4.71 18.71 4.63
CA ALA A 149 5.27 18.07 3.44
C ALA A 149 5.18 16.54 3.50
N ARG A 150 5.33 15.93 4.69
CA ARG A 150 5.09 14.49 4.90
C ARG A 150 3.60 14.12 4.69
N ILE A 151 2.69 14.99 5.12
CA ILE A 151 1.24 14.81 4.86
C ILE A 151 0.96 14.88 3.35
N ARG A 152 1.58 15.82 2.63
CA ARG A 152 1.45 15.91 1.16
C ARG A 152 1.94 14.63 0.48
N ARG A 153 3.12 14.12 0.88
CA ARG A 153 3.65 12.84 0.39
C ARG A 153 2.72 11.66 0.66
N LEU A 154 2.10 11.59 1.84
CA LEU A 154 1.07 10.58 2.16
C LEU A 154 -0.07 10.61 1.12
N ARG A 155 -0.60 11.80 0.85
CA ARG A 155 -1.70 12.02 -0.11
C ARG A 155 -1.29 11.89 -1.57
N GLU A 156 0.00 11.86 -1.89
CA GLU A 156 0.53 11.62 -3.24
C GLU A 156 0.87 10.15 -3.47
N ASN A 157 1.32 9.43 -2.44
CA ASN A 157 1.75 8.04 -2.54
C ASN A 157 0.60 7.03 -2.58
N ALA A 158 -0.54 7.33 -1.98
CA ALA A 158 -1.70 6.44 -1.96
C ALA A 158 -3.01 7.18 -2.17
N ASP A 159 -4.00 6.49 -2.71
CA ASP A 159 -5.40 6.94 -2.73
C ASP A 159 -6.13 6.47 -1.47
N PHE A 160 -7.01 7.30 -0.93
CA PHE A 160 -7.86 6.95 0.21
C PHE A 160 -9.32 6.96 -0.23
N ALA A 161 -10.03 5.85 -0.01
CA ALA A 161 -11.44 5.73 -0.36
C ALA A 161 -12.22 5.17 0.83
N VAL A 162 -13.28 5.85 1.24
CA VAL A 162 -14.23 5.33 2.25
C VAL A 162 -15.48 4.84 1.54
N PHE A 163 -15.74 3.54 1.64
CA PHE A 163 -16.92 2.85 1.14
C PHE A 163 -17.96 2.67 2.25
N THR A 164 -19.22 2.81 1.87
CA THR A 164 -20.38 2.74 2.76
C THR A 164 -21.35 1.65 2.26
N PRO A 165 -21.05 0.34 2.50
CA PRO A 165 -21.91 -0.75 2.05
C PRO A 165 -23.33 -0.64 2.60
N GLY A 166 -24.32 -1.05 1.81
CA GLY A 166 -25.73 -1.06 2.22
C GLY A 166 -26.41 0.31 2.24
N THR A 167 -25.72 1.38 1.84
CA THR A 167 -26.32 2.71 1.69
C THR A 167 -25.76 3.42 0.46
N THR A 168 -26.59 4.25 -0.17
CA THR A 168 -26.16 5.18 -1.21
C THR A 168 -25.67 6.51 -0.65
N ALA A 169 -25.84 6.73 0.67
CA ALA A 169 -25.23 7.86 1.36
C ALA A 169 -23.73 7.60 1.50
N GLY A 170 -22.93 8.23 0.64
CA GLY A 170 -21.49 8.04 0.58
C GLY A 170 -21.05 7.36 -0.72
N ARG A 171 -20.06 6.46 -0.64
CA ARG A 171 -19.54 5.72 -1.80
C ARG A 171 -20.06 4.29 -1.68
N PRO A 172 -21.14 3.95 -2.39
CA PRO A 172 -21.72 2.62 -2.29
C PRO A 172 -20.78 1.57 -2.90
N VAL A 173 -20.92 0.34 -2.40
CA VAL A 173 -20.21 -0.83 -2.93
C VAL A 173 -21.23 -1.91 -3.27
N SER A 174 -21.16 -2.38 -4.51
CA SER A 174 -22.03 -3.43 -5.00
C SER A 174 -21.49 -4.79 -4.54
N VAL A 175 -22.32 -5.47 -3.76
CA VAL A 175 -22.07 -6.82 -3.24
C VAL A 175 -22.61 -7.87 -4.23
N LEU A 176 -23.62 -7.53 -5.04
CA LEU A 176 -24.28 -8.48 -5.94
C LEU A 176 -23.75 -8.52 -7.37
N ASP A 177 -23.00 -7.52 -7.84
CA ASP A 177 -22.18 -7.66 -9.06
C ASP A 177 -21.11 -8.76 -8.92
N SER A 178 -20.99 -9.34 -7.73
CA SER A 178 -20.05 -10.40 -7.42
C SER A 178 -20.56 -11.82 -7.70
N MET A 179 -21.76 -12.00 -8.28
CA MET A 179 -22.20 -13.32 -8.78
C MET A 179 -21.44 -13.81 -10.02
N ASP A 180 -20.43 -13.04 -10.45
CA ASP A 180 -19.43 -13.47 -11.43
C ASP A 180 -18.94 -14.89 -11.15
N ALA A 181 -19.00 -15.73 -12.19
CA ALA A 181 -18.37 -17.02 -12.14
C ALA A 181 -16.88 -16.84 -11.80
N PRO A 182 -16.34 -17.60 -10.84
CA PRO A 182 -14.91 -17.61 -10.58
C PRO A 182 -14.13 -17.97 -11.84
N ASP A 183 -12.86 -17.57 -11.90
CA ASP A 183 -11.96 -17.99 -12.97
C ASP A 183 -11.85 -19.55 -13.06
N PRO A 184 -11.50 -20.10 -14.23
CA PRO A 184 -11.46 -21.56 -14.43
C PRO A 184 -10.59 -22.31 -13.41
N ASP A 185 -9.49 -21.71 -12.95
CA ASP A 185 -8.60 -22.33 -11.95
C ASP A 185 -9.29 -22.41 -10.58
N THR A 186 -10.03 -21.38 -10.18
CA THR A 186 -10.84 -21.38 -8.95
C THR A 186 -12.01 -22.36 -9.04
N VAL A 187 -12.62 -22.53 -10.22
CA VAL A 187 -13.68 -23.53 -10.44
C VAL A 187 -13.11 -24.96 -10.36
N ALA A 188 -11.85 -25.17 -10.75
CA ALA A 188 -11.19 -26.46 -10.63
C ALA A 188 -10.88 -26.86 -9.17
N ASP A 189 -10.64 -25.89 -8.28
CA ASP A 189 -10.48 -26.12 -6.83
C ASP A 189 -11.85 -26.27 -6.15
N ARG A 190 -12.28 -27.53 -5.97
CA ARG A 190 -13.59 -27.87 -5.39
C ARG A 190 -13.80 -27.34 -3.97
N ASP A 191 -12.77 -27.28 -3.14
CA ASP A 191 -12.91 -26.82 -1.75
C ASP A 191 -13.08 -25.30 -1.71
N THR A 192 -12.32 -24.58 -2.53
CA THR A 192 -12.48 -23.12 -2.68
C THR A 192 -13.82 -22.77 -3.30
N LEU A 193 -14.21 -23.46 -4.36
CA LEU A 193 -15.49 -23.26 -5.03
C LEU A 193 -16.65 -23.48 -4.06
N SER A 194 -16.65 -24.59 -3.31
CA SER A 194 -17.67 -24.88 -2.29
C SER A 194 -17.71 -23.81 -1.20
N GLY A 195 -16.56 -23.34 -0.72
CA GLY A 195 -16.48 -22.24 0.24
C GLY A 195 -17.09 -20.94 -0.28
N LEU A 196 -16.80 -20.58 -1.54
CA LEU A 196 -17.36 -19.38 -2.19
C LEU A 196 -18.86 -19.50 -2.42
N VAL A 197 -19.36 -20.65 -2.90
CA VAL A 197 -20.79 -20.90 -3.08
C VAL A 197 -21.51 -20.80 -1.74
N ASN A 198 -21.01 -21.47 -0.70
CA ASN A 198 -21.63 -21.45 0.62
C ASN A 198 -21.68 -20.04 1.21
N ALA A 199 -20.58 -19.27 1.09
CA ALA A 199 -20.55 -17.88 1.50
C ALA A 199 -21.57 -17.05 0.75
N ALA A 200 -21.61 -17.13 -0.60
CA ALA A 200 -22.54 -16.37 -1.44
C ALA A 200 -24.02 -16.69 -1.13
N VAL A 201 -24.34 -17.96 -0.91
CA VAL A 201 -25.72 -18.41 -0.62
C VAL A 201 -26.15 -18.09 0.79
N SER A 202 -25.30 -18.35 1.80
CA SER A 202 -25.58 -17.95 3.19
C SER A 202 -25.78 -16.45 3.27
N SER A 203 -24.97 -15.70 2.52
CA SER A 203 -25.11 -14.26 2.34
C SER A 203 -26.51 -13.92 1.78
N LEU A 204 -26.87 -14.45 0.63
CA LEU A 204 -28.16 -14.17 -0.02
C LEU A 204 -29.37 -14.51 0.89
N LEU A 205 -29.31 -15.64 1.60
CA LEU A 205 -30.38 -16.08 2.49
C LEU A 205 -30.48 -15.22 3.76
N SER A 206 -29.36 -14.81 4.33
CA SER A 206 -29.37 -13.90 5.47
C SER A 206 -30.02 -12.56 5.13
N LEU A 207 -29.88 -12.07 3.89
CA LEU A 207 -30.49 -10.82 3.44
C LEU A 207 -32.02 -10.88 3.38
N VAL A 208 -32.61 -12.04 3.07
CA VAL A 208 -34.08 -12.26 3.17
C VAL A 208 -34.54 -12.64 4.58
N GLY A 209 -33.67 -12.52 5.58
CA GLY A 209 -33.98 -12.88 6.96
C GLY A 209 -34.12 -14.39 7.19
N ILE A 210 -33.47 -15.20 6.35
CA ILE A 210 -33.43 -16.66 6.50
C ILE A 210 -32.06 -17.05 7.05
N GLU A 211 -32.03 -17.47 8.32
CA GLU A 211 -30.85 -18.13 8.89
C GLU A 211 -30.82 -19.59 8.43
N ALA A 212 -29.91 -19.89 7.50
CA ALA A 212 -29.83 -21.20 6.88
C ALA A 212 -28.46 -21.87 7.14
N ASP A 213 -28.50 -23.11 7.61
CA ASP A 213 -27.32 -23.95 7.80
C ASP A 213 -26.90 -24.56 6.45
N PRO A 214 -25.63 -24.42 6.02
CA PRO A 214 -25.18 -24.90 4.70
C PRO A 214 -25.40 -26.39 4.41
N ILE A 215 -25.56 -27.21 5.45
CA ILE A 215 -25.71 -28.66 5.33
C ILE A 215 -27.16 -29.08 5.59
N LYS A 216 -27.85 -28.43 6.53
CA LYS A 216 -29.18 -28.87 7.00
C LYS A 216 -30.34 -28.15 6.31
N SER A 217 -30.15 -26.91 5.87
CA SER A 217 -31.23 -26.09 5.30
C SER A 217 -31.44 -26.42 3.83
N ARG A 218 -32.65 -26.88 3.47
CA ARG A 218 -32.95 -27.30 2.09
C ARG A 218 -32.91 -26.14 1.10
N GLU A 219 -33.35 -24.95 1.52
CA GLU A 219 -33.25 -23.71 0.75
C GLU A 219 -31.80 -23.32 0.44
N HIS A 220 -30.87 -23.55 1.38
CA HIS A 220 -29.45 -23.31 1.17
C HIS A 220 -28.88 -24.30 0.16
N VAL A 221 -29.12 -25.60 0.38
CA VAL A 221 -28.64 -26.65 -0.53
C VAL A 221 -29.18 -26.44 -1.96
N LEU A 222 -30.44 -26.05 -2.11
CA LEU A 222 -31.03 -25.74 -3.41
C LEU A 222 -30.31 -24.57 -4.09
N LEU A 223 -30.17 -23.43 -3.41
CA LEU A 223 -29.49 -22.25 -3.94
C LEU A 223 -28.01 -22.51 -4.23
N ALA A 224 -27.31 -23.24 -3.36
CA ALA A 224 -25.92 -23.64 -3.58
C ALA A 224 -25.77 -24.50 -4.83
N THR A 225 -26.70 -25.42 -5.05
CA THR A 225 -26.70 -26.26 -6.27
C THR A 225 -26.96 -25.41 -7.51
N ILE A 226 -27.85 -24.43 -7.45
CA ILE A 226 -28.13 -23.48 -8.56
C ILE A 226 -26.89 -22.62 -8.86
N VAL A 227 -26.29 -21.99 -7.86
CA VAL A 227 -25.09 -21.16 -8.04
C VAL A 227 -23.94 -21.99 -8.61
N LEU A 228 -23.72 -23.19 -8.06
CA LEU A 228 -22.70 -24.12 -8.54
C LEU A 228 -22.93 -24.53 -10.01
N HIS A 229 -24.19 -24.74 -10.42
CA HIS A 229 -24.54 -25.07 -11.80
C HIS A 229 -24.10 -23.98 -12.79
N PHE A 230 -24.35 -22.70 -12.46
CA PHE A 230 -23.95 -21.59 -13.32
C PHE A 230 -22.44 -21.39 -13.32
N TRP A 231 -21.81 -21.38 -12.14
CA TRP A 231 -20.37 -21.13 -12.01
C TRP A 231 -19.51 -22.20 -12.67
N THR A 232 -19.92 -23.48 -12.63
CA THR A 232 -19.20 -24.55 -13.33
C THR A 232 -19.26 -24.45 -14.85
N LYS A 233 -20.19 -23.67 -15.40
CA LYS A 233 -20.30 -23.35 -16.82
C LYS A 233 -19.62 -22.03 -17.20
N GLY A 234 -19.02 -21.32 -16.23
CA GLY A 234 -18.50 -19.97 -16.43
C GLY A 234 -19.59 -18.91 -16.62
N GLU A 235 -20.83 -19.21 -16.23
CA GLU A 235 -21.96 -18.29 -16.33
C GLU A 235 -22.11 -17.51 -15.02
N ALA A 236 -22.27 -16.19 -15.10
CA ALA A 236 -22.52 -15.30 -13.97
C ALA A 236 -24.03 -15.05 -13.83
N PRO A 237 -24.75 -15.75 -12.92
CA PRO A 237 -26.19 -15.58 -12.83
C PRO A 237 -26.53 -14.25 -12.14
N SER A 238 -27.33 -13.42 -12.80
CA SER A 238 -27.92 -12.26 -12.14
C SER A 238 -28.87 -12.70 -11.02
N LEU A 239 -29.22 -11.80 -10.10
CA LEU A 239 -30.23 -12.10 -9.07
C LEU A 239 -31.59 -12.48 -9.70
N ALA A 240 -31.98 -11.85 -10.81
CA ALA A 240 -33.17 -12.22 -11.56
C ALA A 240 -33.07 -13.65 -12.13
N THR A 241 -31.90 -14.03 -12.65
CA THR A 241 -31.61 -15.39 -13.12
C THR A 241 -31.70 -16.41 -11.99
N LEU A 242 -31.15 -16.10 -10.80
CA LEU A 242 -31.24 -16.96 -9.63
C LEU A 242 -32.69 -17.14 -9.16
N ILE A 243 -33.48 -16.06 -9.11
CA ILE A 243 -34.91 -16.13 -8.74
C ILE A 243 -35.67 -17.03 -9.72
N ALA A 244 -35.44 -16.87 -11.02
CA ALA A 244 -36.02 -17.72 -12.05
C ALA A 244 -35.57 -19.18 -11.89
N ALA A 245 -34.29 -19.42 -11.61
CA ALA A 245 -33.74 -20.76 -11.41
C ALA A 245 -34.21 -21.41 -10.10
N VAL A 246 -34.61 -20.66 -9.06
CA VAL A 246 -35.27 -21.23 -7.88
C VAL A 246 -36.67 -21.72 -8.26
N ALA A 247 -37.42 -20.90 -9.01
CA ALA A 247 -38.75 -21.26 -9.49
C ALA A 247 -38.71 -22.42 -10.50
N GLN A 248 -37.66 -22.53 -11.31
CA GLN A 248 -37.42 -23.60 -12.27
C GLN A 248 -35.94 -24.02 -12.30
N PRO A 249 -35.51 -24.95 -11.42
CA PRO A 249 -34.12 -25.38 -11.35
C PRO A 249 -33.62 -26.00 -12.65
N PRO A 250 -32.39 -25.68 -13.09
CA PRO A 250 -31.82 -26.17 -14.35
C PRO A 250 -31.32 -27.63 -14.26
N PHE A 251 -31.81 -28.39 -13.28
CA PHE A 251 -31.46 -29.77 -13.00
C PHE A 251 -32.67 -30.54 -12.47
N ALA A 252 -32.74 -31.84 -12.75
CA ALA A 252 -33.89 -32.66 -12.37
C ALA A 252 -33.83 -33.19 -10.92
N GLN A 253 -32.63 -33.24 -10.31
CA GLN A 253 -32.41 -33.86 -9.00
C GLN A 253 -31.40 -33.06 -8.15
N VAL A 254 -31.56 -33.11 -6.83
CA VAL A 254 -30.57 -32.66 -5.84
C VAL A 254 -30.10 -33.87 -5.05
N GLY A 255 -28.81 -34.18 -5.16
CA GLY A 255 -28.29 -35.46 -4.67
C GLY A 255 -28.97 -36.63 -5.39
N VAL A 256 -29.65 -37.50 -4.63
CA VAL A 256 -30.36 -38.68 -5.17
C VAL A 256 -31.88 -38.47 -5.32
N PHE A 257 -32.40 -37.31 -4.91
CA PHE A 257 -33.84 -37.04 -4.90
C PHE A 257 -34.25 -36.11 -6.05
N PRO A 258 -35.40 -36.35 -6.70
CA PRO A 258 -36.03 -35.37 -7.58
C PRO A 258 -36.22 -34.02 -6.89
N VAL A 259 -36.02 -32.92 -7.62
CA VAL A 259 -36.16 -31.55 -7.09
C VAL A 259 -37.49 -31.37 -6.37
N ASP A 260 -38.60 -31.80 -6.98
CA ASP A 260 -39.94 -31.63 -6.40
C ASP A 260 -40.15 -32.44 -5.11
N SER A 261 -39.44 -33.55 -4.95
CA SER A 261 -39.46 -34.34 -3.72
C SER A 261 -38.57 -33.72 -2.63
N PHE A 262 -37.43 -33.14 -3.02
CA PHE A 262 -36.49 -32.50 -2.09
C PHE A 262 -37.02 -31.15 -1.58
N TYR A 263 -37.44 -30.28 -2.51
CA TYR A 263 -37.95 -28.94 -2.26
C TYR A 263 -39.14 -28.63 -3.20
N PRO A 264 -40.39 -28.89 -2.75
CA PRO A 264 -41.59 -28.81 -3.58
C PRO A 264 -41.84 -27.44 -4.23
N GLU A 265 -42.55 -27.41 -5.35
CA GLU A 265 -42.82 -26.21 -6.16
C GLU A 265 -43.41 -25.04 -5.36
N ASN A 266 -44.37 -25.29 -4.47
CA ASN A 266 -44.96 -24.24 -3.63
C ASN A 266 -43.91 -23.58 -2.71
N ARG A 267 -42.95 -24.35 -2.19
CA ARG A 267 -41.84 -23.84 -1.36
C ARG A 267 -40.79 -23.13 -2.22
N ARG A 268 -40.53 -23.63 -3.43
CA ARG A 268 -39.69 -22.94 -4.43
C ARG A 268 -40.26 -21.56 -4.76
N MET A 269 -41.56 -21.47 -5.02
CA MET A 269 -42.23 -20.20 -5.31
C MET A 269 -42.23 -19.26 -4.11
N GLU A 270 -42.43 -19.77 -2.88
CA GLU A 270 -42.32 -18.98 -1.65
C GLU A 270 -40.91 -18.36 -1.50
N LEU A 271 -39.86 -19.16 -1.72
CA LEU A 271 -38.48 -18.69 -1.66
C LEU A 271 -38.17 -17.67 -2.77
N ALA A 272 -38.59 -17.94 -4.01
CA ALA A 272 -38.42 -17.02 -5.13
C ALA A 272 -39.11 -15.66 -4.88
N MET A 273 -40.31 -15.66 -4.31
CA MET A 273 -41.03 -14.44 -3.93
C MET A 273 -40.29 -13.66 -2.83
N ARG A 274 -39.75 -14.34 -1.81
CA ARG A 274 -38.94 -13.68 -0.77
C ARG A 274 -37.69 -13.03 -1.36
N LEU A 275 -36.99 -13.72 -2.26
CA LEU A 275 -35.82 -13.18 -2.96
C LEU A 275 -36.19 -12.00 -3.87
N ASN A 276 -37.33 -12.06 -4.57
CA ASN A 276 -37.82 -10.95 -5.39
C ASN A 276 -38.13 -9.70 -4.57
N THR A 277 -38.61 -9.86 -3.33
CA THR A 277 -38.83 -8.74 -2.41
C THR A 277 -37.52 -7.98 -2.11
N LEU A 278 -36.35 -8.63 -2.16
CA LEU A 278 -35.06 -7.91 -2.06
C LEU A 278 -34.83 -6.98 -3.26
N VAL A 279 -35.04 -7.47 -4.49
CA VAL A 279 -34.86 -6.69 -5.72
C VAL A 279 -35.79 -5.48 -5.74
N ALA A 280 -37.02 -5.68 -5.27
CA ALA A 280 -38.04 -4.64 -5.23
C ALA A 280 -37.88 -3.67 -4.04
N SER A 281 -37.04 -3.98 -3.06
CA SER A 281 -36.90 -3.18 -1.84
C SER A 281 -35.95 -1.99 -2.05
N PRO A 282 -36.41 -0.74 -1.81
CA PRO A 282 -35.53 0.44 -1.85
C PRO A 282 -34.34 0.35 -0.88
N ALA A 283 -34.51 -0.34 0.27
CA ALA A 283 -33.44 -0.55 1.24
C ALA A 283 -32.28 -1.40 0.69
N PHE A 284 -32.52 -2.14 -0.39
CA PHE A 284 -31.54 -3.03 -1.00
C PHE A 284 -30.72 -2.39 -2.13
N GLN A 285 -31.13 -1.22 -2.62
CA GLN A 285 -30.37 -0.50 -3.64
C GLN A 285 -28.93 -0.19 -3.20
N GLY A 286 -28.72 0.09 -1.92
CA GLY A 286 -27.37 0.34 -1.36
C GLY A 286 -26.43 -0.87 -1.38
N TRP A 287 -26.94 -2.08 -1.59
CA TRP A 287 -26.14 -3.32 -1.68
C TRP A 287 -25.87 -3.75 -3.13
N THR A 288 -26.58 -3.17 -4.10
CA THR A 288 -26.52 -3.50 -5.53
C THR A 288 -25.95 -2.38 -6.39
N THR A 289 -25.78 -1.19 -5.82
CA THR A 289 -25.28 -0.01 -6.51
C THR A 289 -23.83 0.26 -6.10
N GLY A 290 -23.05 0.85 -7.00
CA GLY A 290 -21.71 1.35 -6.70
C GLY A 290 -20.58 0.51 -7.30
N GLU A 291 -19.37 0.72 -6.78
CA GLU A 291 -18.19 -0.02 -7.25
C GLU A 291 -18.31 -1.49 -6.86
N ALA A 292 -18.05 -2.41 -7.78
CA ALA A 292 -18.10 -3.85 -7.49
C ALA A 292 -17.06 -4.22 -6.40
N LEU A 293 -17.40 -5.19 -5.55
CA LEU A 293 -16.52 -5.73 -4.50
C LEU A 293 -15.38 -6.60 -5.09
N ASN A 294 -14.55 -6.00 -5.95
CA ASN A 294 -13.38 -6.60 -6.58
C ASN A 294 -12.10 -6.18 -5.84
N ILE A 295 -11.43 -7.14 -5.21
CA ILE A 295 -10.25 -6.90 -4.37
C ILE A 295 -9.10 -6.23 -5.15
N GLN A 296 -8.90 -6.56 -6.42
CA GLN A 296 -7.83 -5.97 -7.21
C GLN A 296 -8.06 -4.46 -7.43
N ASN A 297 -9.29 -4.07 -7.73
CA ASN A 297 -9.67 -2.67 -7.90
C ASN A 297 -9.61 -1.89 -6.58
N LEU A 298 -10.00 -2.55 -5.48
CA LEU A 298 -9.95 -1.98 -4.13
C LEU A 298 -8.52 -1.76 -3.61
N LEU A 299 -7.56 -2.56 -4.05
CA LEU A 299 -6.13 -2.35 -3.75
C LEU A 299 -5.47 -1.34 -4.72
N GLY A 300 -6.13 -1.04 -5.84
CA GLY A 300 -5.68 -0.09 -6.86
C GLY A 300 -4.89 -0.74 -8.00
N SER A 301 -5.05 -0.21 -9.20
CA SER A 301 -4.33 -0.61 -10.41
C SER A 301 -3.35 0.50 -10.81
N GLY A 302 -2.09 0.38 -10.37
CA GLY A 302 -1.01 1.34 -10.59
C GLY A 302 -0.69 2.17 -9.34
N ARG A 303 -1.65 2.92 -8.81
CA ARG A 303 -1.51 3.67 -7.55
C ARG A 303 -2.11 2.87 -6.39
N PRO A 304 -1.37 2.63 -5.29
CA PRO A 304 -1.88 1.85 -4.17
C PRO A 304 -3.02 2.60 -3.51
N ARG A 305 -4.05 1.86 -3.08
CA ARG A 305 -5.24 2.41 -2.43
C ARG A 305 -5.38 1.86 -1.02
N VAL A 306 -5.74 2.73 -0.09
CA VAL A 306 -6.28 2.40 1.23
C VAL A 306 -7.79 2.48 1.15
N SER A 307 -8.43 1.32 1.01
CA SER A 307 -9.88 1.17 0.90
C SER A 307 -10.49 0.88 2.27
N ILE A 308 -11.23 1.84 2.80
CA ILE A 308 -11.84 1.82 4.13
C ILE A 308 -13.32 1.50 3.99
N PHE A 309 -13.78 0.43 4.62
CA PHE A 309 -15.19 0.07 4.70
C PHE A 309 -15.75 0.53 6.05
N SER A 310 -16.47 1.66 6.03
CA SER A 310 -17.17 2.15 7.21
C SER A 310 -18.47 1.36 7.37
N LEU A 311 -18.61 0.67 8.50
CA LEU A 311 -19.76 -0.20 8.79
C LEU A 311 -20.59 0.32 9.97
N ALA A 312 -20.31 1.52 10.47
CA ALA A 312 -20.93 2.06 11.69
C ALA A 312 -22.46 2.22 11.59
N HIS A 313 -22.99 2.39 10.38
CA HIS A 313 -24.42 2.54 10.10
C HIS A 313 -25.17 1.22 9.91
N LEU A 314 -24.46 0.10 9.78
CA LEU A 314 -25.05 -1.21 9.53
C LEU A 314 -25.45 -1.90 10.85
N SER A 315 -26.51 -2.70 10.79
CA SER A 315 -26.86 -3.62 11.88
C SER A 315 -25.80 -4.73 12.05
N ASP A 316 -25.76 -5.38 13.21
CA ASP A 316 -24.76 -6.43 13.48
C ASP A 316 -24.83 -7.60 12.48
N ALA A 317 -26.02 -7.96 12.03
CA ALA A 317 -26.22 -8.98 11.00
C ALA A 317 -25.66 -8.54 9.64
N GLU A 318 -25.96 -7.32 9.21
CA GLU A 318 -25.44 -6.75 7.96
C GLU A 318 -23.92 -6.58 7.98
N ARG A 319 -23.36 -6.18 9.13
CA ARG A 319 -21.91 -6.10 9.33
C ARG A 319 -21.25 -7.47 9.21
N MET A 320 -21.75 -8.47 9.92
CA MET A 320 -21.26 -9.85 9.85
C MET A 320 -21.30 -10.39 8.43
N PHE A 321 -22.42 -10.16 7.74
CA PHE A 321 -22.61 -10.51 6.34
C PHE A 321 -21.53 -9.89 5.44
N PHE A 322 -21.36 -8.57 5.51
CA PHE A 322 -20.44 -7.86 4.64
C PHE A 322 -18.98 -8.28 4.88
N VAL A 323 -18.59 -8.38 6.16
CA VAL A 323 -17.24 -8.83 6.55
C VAL A 323 -16.98 -10.24 6.03
N THR A 324 -17.92 -11.18 6.21
CA THR A 324 -17.75 -12.56 5.75
C THR A 324 -17.51 -12.62 4.24
N LEU A 325 -18.30 -11.87 3.47
CA LEU A 325 -18.15 -11.79 2.02
C LEU A 325 -16.80 -11.18 1.60
N LEU A 326 -16.43 -10.05 2.20
CA LEU A 326 -15.17 -9.36 1.91
C LEU A 326 -13.96 -10.26 2.18
N LEU A 327 -13.96 -10.99 3.29
CA LEU A 327 -12.89 -11.93 3.63
C LEU A 327 -12.83 -13.09 2.62
N GLY A 328 -13.98 -13.64 2.21
CA GLY A 328 -14.03 -14.67 1.16
C GLY A 328 -13.43 -14.20 -0.16
N ARG A 329 -13.75 -12.97 -0.59
CA ARG A 329 -13.18 -12.34 -1.80
C ARG A 329 -11.68 -12.13 -1.68
N LEU A 330 -11.22 -11.68 -0.53
CA LEU A 330 -9.80 -11.49 -0.26
C LEU A 330 -9.03 -12.80 -0.32
N ILE A 331 -9.58 -13.90 0.21
CA ILE A 331 -9.00 -15.24 0.09
C ILE A 331 -8.89 -15.67 -1.37
N GLY A 332 -9.95 -15.48 -2.17
CA GLY A 332 -9.93 -15.79 -3.60
C GLY A 332 -8.86 -14.98 -4.35
N TRP A 333 -8.74 -13.69 -4.06
CA TRP A 333 -7.67 -12.85 -4.62
C TRP A 333 -6.28 -13.32 -4.18
N MET A 334 -6.10 -13.63 -2.90
CA MET A 334 -4.83 -14.08 -2.31
C MET A 334 -4.31 -15.35 -3.00
N ARG A 335 -5.18 -16.34 -3.26
CA ARG A 335 -4.79 -17.61 -3.89
C ARG A 335 -4.28 -17.48 -5.32
N ARG A 336 -4.65 -16.39 -6.01
CA ARG A 336 -4.16 -16.07 -7.36
C ARG A 336 -2.83 -15.34 -7.37
N GLN A 337 -2.32 -14.93 -6.21
CA GLN A 337 -1.05 -14.23 -6.12
C GLN A 337 0.11 -15.22 -6.13
N GLU A 338 1.23 -14.81 -6.72
CA GLU A 338 2.50 -15.52 -6.54
C GLU A 338 3.01 -15.40 -5.09
N GLY A 339 3.77 -16.40 -4.65
CA GLY A 339 4.37 -16.38 -3.32
C GLY A 339 5.31 -15.17 -3.13
N SER A 340 5.28 -14.57 -1.95
CA SER A 340 6.08 -13.38 -1.63
C SER A 340 6.52 -13.38 -0.17
N SER A 341 7.79 -13.07 0.08
CA SER A 341 8.32 -12.78 1.42
C SER A 341 8.14 -11.32 1.84
N GLU A 342 7.85 -10.43 0.89
CA GLU A 342 7.59 -9.01 1.13
C GLU A 342 6.09 -8.74 1.31
N LEU A 343 5.78 -7.66 2.03
CA LEU A 343 4.39 -7.25 2.28
C LEU A 343 3.79 -6.62 1.01
N ARG A 344 2.87 -7.34 0.37
CA ARG A 344 2.13 -6.93 -0.84
C ARG A 344 0.91 -6.07 -0.51
N ALA A 345 0.17 -6.44 0.53
CA ALA A 345 -1.04 -5.74 0.95
C ALA A 345 -1.31 -5.98 2.45
N LEU A 346 -2.07 -5.08 3.07
CA LEU A 346 -2.51 -5.22 4.46
C LEU A 346 -4.04 -5.31 4.54
N LEU A 347 -4.55 -6.36 5.18
CA LEU A 347 -5.91 -6.35 5.74
C LEU A 347 -5.82 -5.79 7.17
N TYR A 348 -6.47 -4.67 7.44
CA TYR A 348 -6.63 -4.12 8.78
C TYR A 348 -8.10 -4.23 9.21
N MET A 349 -8.35 -4.66 10.44
CA MET A 349 -9.70 -4.70 10.99
C MET A 349 -9.71 -4.02 12.37
N ASP A 350 -10.45 -2.91 12.48
CA ASP A 350 -10.71 -2.32 13.78
C ASP A 350 -11.84 -3.06 14.49
N GLU A 351 -11.72 -3.17 15.81
CA GLU A 351 -12.62 -3.88 16.71
C GLU A 351 -13.14 -5.23 16.20
N ILE A 352 -12.36 -6.28 16.41
CA ILE A 352 -12.70 -7.64 15.95
C ILE A 352 -13.71 -8.39 16.84
N PHE A 353 -14.21 -7.75 17.90
CA PHE A 353 -15.21 -8.33 18.80
C PHE A 353 -16.45 -8.82 18.01
N GLY A 354 -16.92 -10.02 18.34
CA GLY A 354 -18.06 -10.67 17.68
C GLY A 354 -17.72 -11.44 16.39
N TYR A 355 -16.66 -11.05 15.66
CA TYR A 355 -16.26 -11.71 14.40
C TYR A 355 -15.31 -12.89 14.61
N PHE A 356 -14.52 -12.85 15.68
CA PHE A 356 -13.48 -13.85 15.96
C PHE A 356 -13.47 -14.43 17.39
N PRO A 357 -14.63 -14.81 17.94
CA PRO A 357 -14.77 -15.29 19.32
C PRO A 357 -14.14 -16.68 19.54
N PRO A 358 -13.68 -17.01 20.76
CA PRO A 358 -13.08 -18.31 21.06
C PRO A 358 -14.10 -19.45 21.09
N ASN A 359 -15.32 -19.21 21.60
CA ASN A 359 -16.27 -20.27 21.94
C ASN A 359 -17.40 -20.46 20.93
N SER A 360 -17.63 -19.49 20.03
CA SER A 360 -18.64 -19.59 18.96
C SER A 360 -17.99 -19.57 17.58
N ASN A 361 -18.75 -19.98 16.56
CA ASN A 361 -18.29 -20.06 15.18
C ASN A 361 -19.14 -19.18 14.26
N PRO A 362 -19.02 -17.84 14.36
CA PRO A 362 -19.70 -16.95 13.42
C PRO A 362 -19.15 -17.15 11.99
N PRO A 363 -19.91 -16.79 10.94
CA PRO A 363 -19.54 -17.04 9.55
C PRO A 363 -18.15 -16.52 9.15
N ALA A 364 -17.75 -15.35 9.64
CA ALA A 364 -16.44 -14.74 9.33
C ALA A 364 -15.24 -15.53 9.90
N LYS A 365 -15.43 -16.31 10.97
CA LYS A 365 -14.33 -16.92 11.75
C LYS A 365 -13.48 -17.89 10.92
N ALA A 366 -14.11 -18.73 10.10
CA ALA A 366 -13.40 -19.70 9.28
C ALA A 366 -12.47 -19.01 8.27
N ALA A 367 -12.94 -17.94 7.63
CA ALA A 367 -12.15 -17.15 6.69
C ALA A 367 -10.98 -16.44 7.39
N MET A 368 -11.21 -15.85 8.57
CA MET A 368 -10.14 -15.23 9.37
C MET A 368 -9.06 -16.24 9.78
N LEU A 369 -9.44 -17.43 10.24
CA LEU A 369 -8.47 -18.50 10.57
C LEU A 369 -7.64 -18.93 9.36
N LEU A 370 -8.25 -19.00 8.17
CA LEU A 370 -7.54 -19.34 6.94
C LEU A 370 -6.52 -18.27 6.58
N LEU A 371 -6.94 -17.00 6.59
CA LEU A 371 -6.05 -15.87 6.32
C LEU A 371 -4.85 -15.86 7.27
N LEU A 372 -5.08 -15.97 8.58
CA LEU A 372 -3.99 -15.99 9.56
C LEU A 372 -3.02 -17.18 9.40
N LYS A 373 -3.45 -18.29 8.80
CA LYS A 373 -2.58 -19.46 8.58
C LYS A 373 -1.82 -19.41 7.26
N GLN A 374 -2.42 -18.85 6.22
CA GLN A 374 -1.94 -19.02 4.85
C GLN A 374 -1.49 -17.70 4.18
N ALA A 375 -2.03 -16.55 4.59
CA ALA A 375 -1.81 -15.28 3.91
C ALA A 375 -0.34 -14.83 3.90
N ARG A 376 0.43 -15.23 4.92
CA ARG A 376 1.88 -15.01 4.99
C ARG A 376 2.62 -15.45 3.72
N ALA A 377 2.25 -16.59 3.14
CA ALA A 377 2.94 -17.14 1.95
C ALA A 377 2.77 -16.26 0.70
N PHE A 378 1.71 -15.45 0.66
CA PHE A 378 1.33 -14.61 -0.48
C PHE A 378 1.66 -13.12 -0.25
N GLY A 379 2.39 -12.79 0.81
CA GLY A 379 2.69 -11.41 1.17
C GLY A 379 1.48 -10.60 1.67
N LEU A 380 0.37 -11.24 2.06
CA LEU A 380 -0.79 -10.57 2.63
C LEU A 380 -0.67 -10.56 4.17
N GLY A 381 -0.50 -9.36 4.73
CA GLY A 381 -0.51 -9.15 6.18
C GLY A 381 -1.93 -8.98 6.71
N VAL A 382 -2.14 -9.33 7.99
CA VAL A 382 -3.42 -9.13 8.68
C VAL A 382 -3.13 -8.42 9.99
N ALA A 383 -3.72 -7.25 10.22
CA ALA A 383 -3.62 -6.49 11.45
C ALA A 383 -4.99 -6.43 12.12
N LEU A 384 -5.10 -7.01 13.31
CA LEU A 384 -6.35 -7.10 14.06
C LEU A 384 -6.28 -6.20 15.29
N ALA A 385 -7.26 -5.33 15.47
CA ALA A 385 -7.33 -4.46 16.63
C ALA A 385 -8.54 -4.82 17.51
N THR A 386 -8.37 -4.87 18.83
CA THR A 386 -9.49 -5.07 19.75
C THR A 386 -9.27 -4.41 21.11
N GLN A 387 -10.37 -4.06 21.75
CA GLN A 387 -10.39 -3.64 23.16
C GLN A 387 -10.48 -4.82 24.13
N ASN A 388 -11.00 -5.98 23.67
CA ASN A 388 -11.34 -7.13 24.50
C ASN A 388 -10.51 -8.37 24.11
N PRO A 389 -9.32 -8.59 24.71
CA PRO A 389 -8.46 -9.71 24.33
C PRO A 389 -9.01 -11.09 24.71
N VAL A 390 -9.90 -11.16 25.71
CA VAL A 390 -10.55 -12.41 26.14
C VAL A 390 -11.40 -13.02 25.02
N ASP A 391 -11.93 -12.18 24.15
CA ASP A 391 -12.83 -12.58 23.06
C ASP A 391 -12.10 -12.92 21.76
N LEU A 392 -10.79 -13.17 21.83
CA LEU A 392 -9.98 -13.61 20.69
C LEU A 392 -9.82 -15.13 20.64
N ASP A 393 -10.04 -15.72 19.45
CA ASP A 393 -9.78 -17.14 19.20
C ASP A 393 -8.29 -17.50 19.38
N TYR A 394 -8.04 -18.49 20.23
CA TYR A 394 -6.69 -18.90 20.60
C TYR A 394 -5.88 -19.49 19.42
N LYS A 395 -6.54 -20.21 18.51
CA LYS A 395 -5.87 -20.82 17.35
C LYS A 395 -5.44 -19.74 16.36
N GLY A 396 -6.25 -18.70 16.17
CA GLY A 396 -5.88 -17.56 15.35
C GLY A 396 -4.71 -16.79 15.93
N MET A 397 -4.76 -16.49 17.24
CA MET A 397 -3.71 -15.76 17.94
C MET A 397 -2.32 -16.40 17.80
N ALA A 398 -2.23 -17.73 17.84
CA ALA A 398 -0.95 -18.45 17.72
C ALA A 398 -0.22 -18.21 16.38
N ASN A 399 -0.90 -17.68 15.37
CA ASN A 399 -0.31 -17.36 14.06
C ASN A 399 0.13 -15.89 13.96
N ILE A 400 -0.10 -15.07 14.99
CA ILE A 400 0.25 -13.65 14.98
C ILE A 400 1.67 -13.45 15.52
N GLY A 401 2.52 -12.89 14.68
CA GLY A 401 3.94 -12.68 14.93
C GLY A 401 4.29 -11.37 15.62
N SER A 402 3.43 -10.34 15.57
CA SER A 402 3.68 -9.04 16.22
C SER A 402 2.51 -8.58 17.07
N TRP A 403 2.74 -8.34 18.35
CA TRP A 403 1.73 -7.98 19.35
C TRP A 403 2.05 -6.60 19.92
N PHE A 404 1.19 -5.64 19.63
CA PHE A 404 1.22 -4.29 20.18
C PHE A 404 0.24 -4.19 21.33
N VAL A 405 0.74 -4.27 22.56
CA VAL A 405 -0.08 -4.34 23.77
C VAL A 405 0.00 -3.01 24.51
N GLY A 406 -1.10 -2.25 24.47
CA GLY A 406 -1.28 -1.05 25.27
C GLY A 406 -1.73 -1.38 26.68
N ARG A 407 -2.16 -0.35 27.42
CA ARG A 407 -2.64 -0.52 28.79
C ARG A 407 -3.80 -1.52 28.89
N LEU A 408 -3.74 -2.41 29.88
CA LEU A 408 -4.80 -3.37 30.23
C LEU A 408 -5.15 -3.27 31.71
N GLN A 409 -6.44 -3.17 32.04
CA GLN A 409 -6.90 -2.97 33.42
C GLN A 409 -7.03 -4.28 34.20
N THR A 410 -7.64 -5.31 33.59
CA THR A 410 -7.99 -6.51 34.33
C THR A 410 -6.87 -7.53 34.28
N ARG A 411 -6.72 -8.31 35.36
CA ARG A 411 -5.76 -9.42 35.42
C ARG A 411 -6.06 -10.49 34.37
N GLN A 412 -7.32 -10.74 34.10
CA GLN A 412 -7.76 -11.71 33.11
C GLN A 412 -7.32 -11.31 31.69
N ASP A 413 -7.47 -10.04 31.32
CA ASP A 413 -7.01 -9.52 30.02
C ASP A 413 -5.49 -9.66 29.88
N GLN A 414 -4.76 -9.29 30.94
CA GLN A 414 -3.31 -9.41 30.98
C GLN A 414 -2.88 -10.87 30.81
N GLU A 415 -3.46 -11.79 31.57
CA GLU A 415 -3.16 -13.22 31.48
C GLU A 415 -3.49 -13.80 30.11
N ARG A 416 -4.60 -13.38 29.49
CA ARG A 416 -5.00 -13.82 28.15
C ARG A 416 -3.97 -13.41 27.11
N VAL A 417 -3.59 -12.14 27.08
CA VAL A 417 -2.59 -11.62 26.14
C VAL A 417 -1.23 -12.29 26.38
N LEU A 418 -0.76 -12.35 27.63
CA LEU A 418 0.49 -13.00 28.01
C LEU A 418 0.53 -14.50 27.68
N SER A 419 -0.62 -15.17 27.57
CA SER A 419 -0.70 -16.58 27.18
C SER A 419 -0.77 -16.77 25.65
N GLY A 420 -1.22 -15.74 24.92
CA GLY A 420 -1.26 -15.72 23.46
C GLY A 420 0.09 -15.43 22.79
N MET A 421 0.96 -14.67 23.47
CA MET A 421 2.22 -14.16 22.91
C MET A 421 3.38 -15.18 22.78
N GLY A 422 3.16 -16.47 23.10
CA GLY A 422 4.11 -17.61 22.97
C GLY A 422 5.63 -17.32 22.86
N GLY A 423 6.44 -17.71 23.86
CA GLY A 423 7.92 -17.65 23.79
C GLY A 423 8.63 -17.40 25.14
N GLU A 424 9.97 -17.36 25.15
CA GLU A 424 10.85 -17.17 26.32
C GLU A 424 10.64 -15.85 27.10
N ALA A 425 9.79 -14.94 26.62
CA ALA A 425 9.25 -13.81 27.40
C ALA A 425 8.50 -14.27 28.68
N ALA A 426 8.24 -15.58 28.82
CA ALA A 426 7.71 -16.23 30.01
C ALA A 426 8.55 -16.05 31.29
N GLY A 427 9.84 -15.71 31.19
CA GLY A 427 10.73 -15.59 32.36
C GLY A 427 10.33 -14.50 33.36
N ASN A 428 9.48 -13.54 32.98
CA ASN A 428 9.19 -12.37 33.82
C ASN A 428 7.73 -11.89 33.74
N ARG A 429 6.76 -12.82 33.74
CA ARG A 429 5.32 -12.53 33.60
C ARG A 429 4.80 -11.49 34.58
N GLU A 430 5.25 -11.51 35.83
CA GLU A 430 4.81 -10.55 36.85
C GLU A 430 5.34 -9.13 36.60
N GLN A 431 6.57 -8.99 36.11
CA GLN A 431 7.11 -7.67 35.72
C GLN A 431 6.39 -7.13 34.49
N LEU A 432 6.14 -7.96 33.47
CA LEU A 432 5.35 -7.56 32.29
C LEU A 432 3.92 -7.16 32.67
N ARG A 433 3.30 -7.90 33.60
CA ARG A 433 1.96 -7.57 34.13
C ARG A 433 1.94 -6.20 34.79
N THR A 434 2.93 -5.92 35.63
CA THR A 434 3.07 -4.63 36.32
C THR A 434 3.30 -3.49 35.32
N LEU A 435 4.13 -3.73 34.31
CA LEU A 435 4.36 -2.78 33.21
C LEU A 435 3.06 -2.49 32.45
N LEU A 436 2.32 -3.51 32.02
CA LEU A 436 1.07 -3.36 31.26
C LEU A 436 -0.03 -2.60 32.04
N ALA A 437 -0.09 -2.77 33.36
CA ALA A 437 -1.03 -2.04 34.21
C ALA A 437 -0.68 -0.54 34.32
N GLY A 438 0.63 -0.23 34.33
CA GLY A 438 1.20 1.11 34.48
C GLY A 438 1.48 1.86 33.17
N LEU A 439 1.22 1.25 32.00
CA LEU A 439 1.45 1.91 30.71
C LEU A 439 0.67 3.21 30.57
N GLU A 440 1.37 4.28 30.18
CA GLU A 440 0.76 5.54 29.82
C GLU A 440 -0.03 5.45 28.51
N LYS A 441 -0.87 6.47 28.26
CA LYS A 441 -1.60 6.59 27.01
C LYS A 441 -0.62 6.71 25.84
N ARG A 442 -0.89 6.02 24.73
CA ARG A 442 -0.05 5.95 23.51
C ARG A 442 1.30 5.24 23.71
N CYS A 443 1.48 4.51 24.81
CA CYS A 443 2.63 3.64 25.02
C CYS A 443 2.23 2.18 24.83
N PHE A 444 3.06 1.42 24.12
CA PHE A 444 2.79 0.04 23.76
C PHE A 444 4.01 -0.83 24.00
N LEU A 445 3.76 -2.02 24.52
CA LEU A 445 4.71 -3.12 24.55
C LEU A 445 4.58 -3.90 23.25
N LEU A 446 5.64 -3.93 22.44
CA LEU A 446 5.77 -4.77 21.26
C LEU A 446 6.44 -6.09 21.64
N CYS A 447 5.69 -7.18 21.58
CA CYS A 447 6.22 -8.54 21.60
C CYS A 447 6.19 -9.08 20.18
N SER A 448 7.32 -9.58 19.67
CA SER A 448 7.38 -10.06 18.28
C SER A 448 8.20 -11.32 18.17
N ALA A 449 7.75 -12.27 17.33
CA ALA A 449 8.51 -13.46 16.95
C ALA A 449 9.83 -13.12 16.24
N HIS A 450 9.97 -11.89 15.74
CA HIS A 450 11.18 -11.39 15.08
C HIS A 450 12.16 -10.72 16.06
N ARG A 451 11.86 -10.70 17.37
CA ARG A 451 12.67 -10.05 18.41
C ARG A 451 12.88 -10.97 19.61
N GLN A 452 14.05 -10.87 20.22
CA GLN A 452 14.38 -11.65 21.42
C GLN A 452 13.76 -11.06 22.70
N ALA A 453 13.65 -9.73 22.79
CA ALA A 453 13.12 -9.03 23.95
C ALA A 453 11.91 -8.15 23.55
N PRO A 454 10.92 -7.99 24.45
CA PRO A 454 9.86 -7.02 24.27
C PRO A 454 10.41 -5.60 24.14
N LEU A 455 9.83 -4.81 23.23
CA LEU A 455 10.20 -3.42 23.02
C LEU A 455 9.10 -2.51 23.56
N LEU A 456 9.44 -1.59 24.46
CA LEU A 456 8.53 -0.55 24.89
C LEU A 456 8.70 0.67 23.99
N PHE A 457 7.61 1.23 23.47
CA PHE A 457 7.67 2.44 22.64
C PHE A 457 6.45 3.33 22.83
N GLN A 458 6.61 4.62 22.53
CA GLN A 458 5.54 5.60 22.45
C GLN A 458 5.23 5.89 20.99
N THR A 459 3.94 5.89 20.62
CA THR A 459 3.52 6.14 19.24
C THR A 459 3.76 7.58 18.82
N ARG A 460 4.17 7.77 17.57
CA ARG A 460 4.30 9.12 16.99
C ARG A 460 2.97 9.87 16.92
N TRP A 461 3.05 11.18 16.72
CA TRP A 461 1.89 11.98 16.32
C TRP A 461 1.39 11.52 14.94
N THR A 462 0.07 11.38 14.78
CA THR A 462 -0.54 10.98 13.51
C THR A 462 -0.51 12.12 12.50
N LEU A 463 -0.35 11.80 11.22
CA LEU A 463 -0.44 12.77 10.13
C LEU A 463 -1.89 13.25 9.94
N SER A 464 -2.84 12.38 10.24
CA SER A 464 -4.28 12.60 10.12
C SER A 464 -4.86 13.17 11.42
N TYR A 465 -5.83 14.06 11.29
CA TYR A 465 -6.56 14.65 12.40
C TYR A 465 -7.53 13.64 13.02
N LEU A 466 -7.37 13.39 14.32
CA LEU A 466 -8.16 12.38 15.07
C LEU A 466 -9.40 13.02 15.69
N LYS A 467 -10.42 13.28 14.86
CA LYS A 467 -11.69 13.85 15.32
C LYS A 467 -12.51 12.86 16.17
N GLY A 468 -12.37 11.56 15.89
CA GLY A 468 -13.24 10.50 16.39
C GLY A 468 -14.09 9.89 15.28
N PRO A 469 -15.21 9.23 15.59
CA PRO A 469 -16.07 8.61 14.58
C PRO A 469 -16.61 9.63 13.58
N VAL A 470 -16.42 9.37 12.29
CA VAL A 470 -16.95 10.22 11.21
C VAL A 470 -18.34 9.74 10.82
N THR A 471 -19.32 10.64 10.84
CA THR A 471 -20.73 10.30 10.54
C THR A 471 -20.96 10.14 9.03
N LEU A 472 -22.04 9.45 8.62
CA LEU A 472 -22.41 9.34 7.20
C LEU A 472 -22.56 10.70 6.50
N ALA A 473 -23.13 11.69 7.19
CA ALA A 473 -23.27 13.04 6.65
C ALA A 473 -21.91 13.73 6.42
N GLU A 474 -20.93 13.45 7.27
CA GLU A 474 -19.56 13.96 7.15
C GLU A 474 -18.77 13.20 6.08
N LEU A 475 -18.99 11.89 5.93
CA LEU A 475 -18.45 11.09 4.83
C LEU A 475 -18.93 11.62 3.48
N ALA A 476 -20.22 11.98 3.36
CA ALA A 476 -20.76 12.61 2.15
C ALA A 476 -20.06 13.94 1.84
N LYS A 477 -19.74 14.76 2.86
CA LYS A 477 -18.96 16.00 2.69
C LYS A 477 -17.52 15.71 2.24
N LEU A 478 -16.86 14.71 2.82
CA LEU A 478 -15.51 14.31 2.43
C LEU A 478 -15.45 13.90 0.96
N GLN A 479 -16.47 13.20 0.48
CA GLN A 479 -16.56 12.76 -0.91
C GLN A 479 -16.91 13.90 -1.86
N ALA A 480 -17.83 14.79 -1.47
CA ALA A 480 -18.15 16.00 -2.23
C ALA A 480 -16.92 16.93 -2.39
N GLY A 481 -16.07 17.02 -1.36
CA GLY A 481 -14.78 17.72 -1.42
C GLY A 481 -13.73 16.98 -2.25
N ALA A 482 -13.71 15.64 -2.25
CA ALA A 482 -12.84 14.84 -3.12
C ALA A 482 -13.24 14.89 -4.61
N THR A 483 -14.51 15.18 -4.91
CA THR A 483 -15.01 15.48 -6.26
C THR A 483 -14.69 16.90 -6.75
N GLN A 484 -14.04 17.75 -5.94
CA GLN A 484 -13.49 19.03 -6.41
C GLN A 484 -12.10 18.88 -7.04
N ARG A 485 -12.02 18.09 -8.12
CA ARG A 485 -11.25 18.47 -9.32
C ARG A 485 -12.27 19.06 -10.29
N PRO A 486 -11.99 20.19 -10.96
CA PRO A 486 -13.04 21.08 -11.46
C PRO A 486 -13.89 20.39 -12.52
N ALA A 487 -15.13 20.09 -12.18
CA ALA A 487 -16.22 19.87 -13.11
C ALA A 487 -17.28 20.94 -12.81
N ALA A 488 -17.57 21.74 -13.83
CA ALA A 488 -18.39 22.93 -13.76
C ALA A 488 -19.84 22.63 -13.34
N VAL A 489 -20.43 23.63 -12.71
CA VAL A 489 -21.76 23.68 -12.10
C VAL A 489 -22.86 23.43 -13.14
N SER A 490 -23.70 22.40 -12.94
CA SER A 490 -24.96 22.26 -13.66
C SER A 490 -26.00 23.19 -13.04
N ALA A 491 -26.44 24.17 -13.83
CA ALA A 491 -27.61 24.98 -13.53
C ALA A 491 -28.90 24.29 -14.00
N SER A 492 -29.99 24.70 -13.34
CA SER A 492 -31.38 24.25 -13.42
C SER A 492 -31.97 24.03 -14.82
N ALA A 493 -32.96 23.13 -14.84
CA ALA A 493 -33.78 22.68 -15.96
C ALA A 493 -34.63 23.76 -16.66
N ALA A 494 -35.04 23.37 -17.88
CA ALA A 494 -36.07 23.92 -18.77
C ALA A 494 -35.62 25.01 -19.75
N ASP A 495 -35.00 24.57 -20.86
CA ASP A 495 -35.31 25.04 -22.22
C ASP A 495 -34.75 24.04 -23.24
N ALA A 496 -35.54 23.68 -24.26
CA ALA A 496 -35.08 22.80 -25.34
C ALA A 496 -33.94 23.50 -26.11
N ALA A 497 -32.73 22.94 -26.03
CA ALA A 497 -31.56 23.50 -26.69
C ALA A 497 -31.76 23.54 -28.22
N PRO A 498 -31.43 24.65 -28.90
CA PRO A 498 -31.56 24.75 -30.36
C PRO A 498 -30.69 23.69 -31.05
N GLY A 499 -31.28 22.88 -31.93
CA GLY A 499 -30.57 21.90 -32.77
C GLY A 499 -30.78 20.42 -32.46
N PHE A 500 -31.67 20.07 -31.51
CA PHE A 500 -32.07 18.69 -31.23
C PHE A 500 -33.56 18.46 -31.52
N SER A 501 -33.91 17.30 -32.08
CA SER A 501 -35.28 16.91 -32.42
C SER A 501 -35.64 15.54 -31.85
N ALA A 502 -36.91 15.34 -31.48
CA ALA A 502 -37.44 14.02 -31.13
C ALA A 502 -37.59 13.10 -32.35
N GLU A 503 -37.64 13.66 -33.56
CA GLU A 503 -37.62 12.90 -34.80
C GLU A 503 -36.19 12.44 -35.12
N ARG A 504 -35.99 11.12 -35.13
CA ARG A 504 -34.70 10.50 -35.42
C ARG A 504 -34.30 10.75 -36.88
N PRO A 505 -33.06 11.21 -37.16
CA PRO A 505 -32.56 11.32 -38.52
C PRO A 505 -32.63 9.98 -39.25
N LEU A 506 -33.20 9.98 -40.45
CA LEU A 506 -33.31 8.79 -41.29
C LEU A 506 -31.91 8.36 -41.76
N VAL A 507 -31.53 7.13 -41.46
CA VAL A 507 -30.27 6.51 -41.87
C VAL A 507 -30.60 5.32 -42.76
N ALA A 508 -29.93 5.22 -43.91
CA ALA A 508 -30.19 4.15 -44.89
C ALA A 508 -29.91 2.76 -44.31
N GLY A 509 -30.73 1.77 -44.69
CA GLY A 509 -30.56 0.37 -44.30
C GLY A 509 -29.24 -0.20 -44.81
N GLY A 510 -28.24 -0.23 -43.94
CA GLY A 510 -26.87 -0.66 -44.26
C GLY A 510 -25.83 0.00 -43.35
N VAL A 511 -26.08 1.23 -42.92
CA VAL A 511 -25.17 1.95 -42.01
C VAL A 511 -25.33 1.42 -40.59
N THR A 512 -24.26 0.84 -40.06
CA THR A 512 -24.22 0.37 -38.67
C THR A 512 -24.20 1.56 -37.71
N GLN A 513 -25.09 1.55 -36.71
CA GLN A 513 -25.21 2.60 -35.70
C GLN A 513 -24.98 2.02 -34.31
N TYR A 514 -24.21 2.75 -33.50
CA TYR A 514 -23.99 2.46 -32.09
C TYR A 514 -24.42 3.65 -31.25
N PHE A 515 -24.91 3.39 -30.03
CA PHE A 515 -25.28 4.39 -29.05
C PHE A 515 -24.49 4.15 -27.77
N VAL A 516 -23.84 5.21 -27.28
CA VAL A 516 -23.14 5.16 -25.99
C VAL A 516 -24.19 5.33 -24.87
N PRO A 517 -24.25 4.42 -23.88
CA PRO A 517 -25.18 4.57 -22.76
C PRO A 517 -24.98 5.88 -22.02
N SER A 518 -26.08 6.61 -21.78
CA SER A 518 -26.04 7.83 -20.96
C SER A 518 -26.09 7.48 -19.46
N PRO A 519 -25.22 8.07 -18.62
CA PRO A 519 -25.30 7.93 -17.17
C PRO A 519 -26.51 8.66 -16.55
N VAL A 520 -27.17 9.54 -17.32
CA VAL A 520 -28.34 10.32 -16.88
C VAL A 520 -29.62 9.60 -17.33
N SER A 521 -30.51 9.24 -16.41
CA SER A 521 -31.80 8.61 -16.73
C SER A 521 -32.90 9.66 -16.98
N GLY A 522 -33.63 9.57 -18.10
CA GLY A 522 -34.79 10.45 -18.39
C GLY A 522 -35.03 10.70 -19.89
N ALA A 523 -36.20 11.23 -20.24
CA ALA A 523 -36.64 11.48 -21.62
C ALA A 523 -35.98 12.70 -22.32
N ASN A 524 -35.18 13.49 -21.59
CA ASN A 524 -34.50 14.69 -22.11
C ASN A 524 -33.02 14.45 -22.42
N GLN A 525 -32.63 13.21 -22.74
CA GLN A 525 -31.25 12.95 -23.19
C GLN A 525 -31.03 13.56 -24.59
N HIS A 526 -29.89 14.20 -24.80
CA HIS A 526 -29.50 14.76 -26.09
C HIS A 526 -28.38 13.90 -26.68
N TYR A 527 -28.51 13.43 -27.93
CA TYR A 527 -27.46 12.67 -28.61
C TYR A 527 -26.93 13.39 -29.83
N ARG A 528 -25.60 13.42 -30.01
CA ARG A 528 -24.95 13.87 -31.24
C ARG A 528 -24.23 12.72 -31.91
N ALA A 529 -24.23 12.74 -33.24
CA ALA A 529 -23.54 11.76 -34.03
C ALA A 529 -22.05 12.14 -34.22
N THR A 530 -21.18 11.15 -34.13
CA THR A 530 -19.76 11.15 -34.50
C THR A 530 -19.48 9.92 -35.37
N VAL A 531 -18.25 9.79 -35.88
CA VAL A 531 -17.86 8.67 -36.75
C VAL A 531 -16.89 7.75 -36.01
N LEU A 532 -17.22 6.47 -35.92
CA LEU A 532 -16.37 5.45 -35.29
C LEU A 532 -15.68 4.59 -36.35
N GLY A 533 -14.36 4.58 -36.34
CA GLY A 533 -13.50 3.70 -37.12
C GLY A 533 -12.97 2.55 -36.27
N LEU A 534 -13.08 1.32 -36.78
CA LEU A 534 -12.57 0.11 -36.15
C LEU A 534 -11.67 -0.60 -37.16
N ALA A 535 -10.50 -1.06 -36.73
CA ALA A 535 -9.60 -1.84 -37.58
C ALA A 535 -8.70 -2.74 -36.74
N ARG A 536 -8.04 -3.70 -37.38
CA ARG A 536 -6.90 -4.41 -36.80
C ARG A 536 -5.65 -4.07 -37.60
N VAL A 537 -4.57 -3.79 -36.88
CA VAL A 537 -3.27 -3.44 -37.45
C VAL A 537 -2.25 -4.44 -36.92
N ARG A 538 -1.58 -5.15 -37.83
CA ARG A 538 -0.48 -6.05 -37.51
C ARG A 538 0.86 -5.35 -37.70
N HIS A 539 1.75 -5.53 -36.74
CA HIS A 539 3.14 -5.09 -36.82
C HIS A 539 4.01 -6.34 -36.85
N ALA A 540 4.80 -6.50 -37.92
CA ALA A 540 5.66 -7.66 -38.11
C ALA A 540 7.09 -7.24 -38.48
N ASP A 541 8.07 -7.63 -37.66
CA ASP A 541 9.50 -7.49 -37.89
C ASP A 541 10.25 -8.75 -37.44
N ALA A 542 10.67 -9.57 -38.42
CA ALA A 542 11.34 -10.84 -38.17
C ALA A 542 12.72 -10.70 -37.50
N ARG A 543 13.43 -9.58 -37.69
CA ARG A 543 14.74 -9.36 -37.04
C ARG A 543 14.58 -9.10 -35.54
N ARG A 544 13.46 -8.49 -35.17
CA ARG A 544 13.11 -8.15 -33.78
C ARG A 544 12.18 -9.16 -33.12
N GLY A 545 11.77 -10.21 -33.84
CA GLY A 545 10.82 -11.21 -33.34
C GLY A 545 9.42 -10.65 -33.07
N ILE A 546 9.04 -9.56 -33.75
CA ILE A 546 7.76 -8.88 -33.55
C ILE A 546 6.74 -9.46 -34.52
N ASP A 547 5.63 -9.96 -34.00
CA ASP A 547 4.43 -10.31 -34.75
C ASP A 547 3.21 -10.11 -33.85
N GLN A 548 2.67 -8.89 -33.84
CA GLN A 548 1.56 -8.51 -32.98
C GLN A 548 0.43 -7.90 -33.79
N THR A 549 -0.82 -8.20 -33.41
CA THR A 549 -2.02 -7.55 -33.96
C THR A 549 -2.71 -6.73 -32.89
N THR A 550 -2.93 -5.46 -33.17
CA THR A 550 -3.60 -4.51 -32.28
C THR A 550 -4.94 -4.09 -32.86
N THR A 551 -5.98 -4.07 -32.03
CA THR A 551 -7.28 -3.51 -32.44
C THR A 551 -7.26 -2.00 -32.24
N VAL A 552 -7.53 -1.26 -33.29
CA VAL A 552 -7.56 0.21 -33.30
C VAL A 552 -9.01 0.68 -33.36
N GLN A 553 -9.37 1.56 -32.42
CA GLN A 553 -10.68 2.19 -32.35
C GLN A 553 -10.49 3.71 -32.33
N LEU A 554 -10.95 4.39 -33.38
CA LEU A 554 -10.79 5.83 -33.56
C LEU A 554 -12.15 6.48 -33.70
N GLN A 555 -12.35 7.54 -32.95
CA GLN A 555 -13.53 8.37 -33.04
C GLN A 555 -13.17 9.69 -33.70
N ALA A 556 -13.80 9.98 -34.83
CA ALA A 556 -13.63 11.21 -35.58
C ALA A 556 -14.85 12.14 -35.43
N PRO A 557 -14.64 13.46 -35.48
CA PRO A 557 -15.74 14.42 -35.48
C PRO A 557 -16.63 14.23 -36.71
N MET A 558 -17.92 14.57 -36.57
CA MET A 558 -18.86 14.57 -37.69
C MET A 558 -18.42 15.60 -38.74
N PRO A 559 -18.24 15.22 -40.02
CA PRO A 559 -17.86 16.17 -41.06
C PRO A 559 -18.99 17.16 -41.35
N ALA A 560 -18.62 18.34 -41.86
CA ALA A 560 -19.60 19.23 -42.48
C ALA A 560 -20.21 18.57 -43.73
N ALA A 561 -21.41 18.99 -44.13
CA ALA A 561 -22.10 18.42 -45.30
C ALA A 561 -21.22 18.48 -46.56
N GLY A 562 -21.00 17.33 -47.20
CA GLY A 562 -20.17 17.20 -48.41
C GLY A 562 -18.66 17.06 -48.14
N ALA A 563 -18.21 17.09 -46.88
CA ALA A 563 -16.81 16.94 -46.50
C ALA A 563 -16.46 15.48 -46.14
N ALA A 564 -15.17 15.14 -46.26
CA ALA A 564 -14.61 13.86 -45.81
C ALA A 564 -14.44 13.82 -44.28
N VAL A 565 -14.42 12.61 -43.70
CA VAL A 565 -14.09 12.44 -42.28
C VAL A 565 -12.60 12.75 -42.07
N SER A 566 -12.32 13.63 -41.10
CA SER A 566 -10.95 14.01 -40.75
C SER A 566 -10.35 13.03 -39.75
N TRP A 567 -9.77 11.94 -40.25
CA TRP A 567 -9.11 10.92 -39.40
C TRP A 567 -7.89 11.45 -38.65
N GLU A 568 -7.28 12.54 -39.10
CA GLU A 568 -6.19 13.23 -38.39
C GLU A 568 -6.66 13.88 -37.08
N GLN A 569 -7.94 14.24 -36.99
CA GLN A 569 -8.57 14.77 -35.78
C GLN A 569 -9.24 13.68 -34.94
N ALA A 570 -9.06 12.41 -35.31
CA ALA A 570 -9.67 11.30 -34.59
C ALA A 570 -8.92 11.02 -33.28
N ARG A 571 -9.68 10.73 -32.22
CA ARG A 571 -9.15 10.36 -30.90
C ARG A 571 -9.34 8.86 -30.64
N PRO A 572 -8.49 8.21 -29.82
CA PRO A 572 -8.75 6.85 -29.36
C PRO A 572 -10.11 6.75 -28.68
N PHE A 573 -10.90 5.75 -29.05
CA PHE A 573 -12.20 5.47 -28.44
C PHE A 573 -12.06 4.29 -27.47
N ALA A 574 -12.19 4.55 -26.17
CA ALA A 574 -11.87 3.60 -25.11
C ALA A 574 -13.07 2.82 -24.56
N VAL A 575 -14.22 2.82 -25.27
CA VAL A 575 -15.41 2.08 -24.84
C VAL A 575 -15.39 0.69 -25.48
N THR A 576 -15.46 -0.35 -24.64
CA THR A 576 -15.58 -1.73 -25.13
C THR A 576 -16.82 -1.86 -26.01
N PRO A 577 -16.72 -2.43 -27.23
CA PRO A 577 -17.87 -2.56 -28.14
C PRO A 577 -19.11 -3.24 -27.54
N GLU A 578 -18.93 -4.08 -26.51
CA GLU A 578 -19.99 -4.75 -25.73
C GLU A 578 -20.86 -3.79 -24.90
N LEU A 579 -20.34 -2.61 -24.57
CA LEU A 579 -21.06 -1.56 -23.85
C LEU A 579 -21.88 -0.65 -24.79
N LEU A 580 -21.70 -0.78 -26.10
CA LEU A 580 -22.46 -0.02 -27.09
C LEU A 580 -23.78 -0.72 -27.39
N THR A 581 -24.88 0.02 -27.44
CA THR A 581 -26.16 -0.53 -27.88
C THR A 581 -26.38 -0.24 -29.36
N THR A 582 -27.07 -1.12 -30.08
CA THR A 582 -27.53 -0.87 -31.45
C THR A 582 -28.95 -0.31 -31.50
N SER A 583 -29.66 -0.34 -30.36
CA SER A 583 -31.00 0.17 -30.19
C SER A 583 -30.97 1.62 -29.73
N ALA A 584 -31.68 2.49 -30.45
CA ALA A 584 -31.74 3.91 -30.11
C ALA A 584 -32.54 4.12 -28.81
N PRO A 585 -32.02 4.91 -27.84
CA PRO A 585 -32.77 5.28 -26.64
C PRO A 585 -33.86 6.31 -26.97
N ALA A 586 -34.84 6.46 -26.06
CA ALA A 586 -35.80 7.56 -26.11
C ALA A 586 -35.08 8.87 -25.73
N ALA A 587 -34.72 9.66 -26.73
CA ALA A 587 -33.87 10.84 -26.60
C ALA A 587 -34.15 11.85 -27.74
N LEU A 588 -33.61 13.05 -27.63
CA LEU A 588 -33.55 14.04 -28.72
C LEU A 588 -32.22 13.90 -29.46
N PHE A 589 -32.26 13.95 -30.78
CA PHE A 589 -31.11 13.72 -31.66
C PHE A 589 -30.71 15.00 -32.38
N GLY A 590 -29.40 15.24 -32.47
CA GLY A 590 -28.82 16.29 -33.29
C GLY A 590 -28.96 15.98 -34.79
N ALA A 591 -28.91 17.02 -35.62
CA ALA A 591 -28.97 16.86 -37.07
C ALA A 591 -27.81 16.01 -37.61
N LEU A 592 -28.11 15.20 -38.63
CA LEU A 592 -27.14 14.39 -39.36
C LEU A 592 -27.00 14.93 -40.79
N PRO A 593 -25.78 15.20 -41.29
CA PRO A 593 -25.58 15.53 -42.70
C PRO A 593 -26.16 14.45 -43.64
N ALA A 594 -26.81 14.86 -44.73
CA ALA A 594 -27.56 13.95 -45.60
C ALA A 594 -26.69 12.84 -46.23
N ASP A 595 -25.44 13.14 -46.56
CA ASP A 595 -24.43 12.21 -47.03
C ASP A 595 -24.00 11.17 -45.98
N MET A 596 -24.00 11.55 -44.70
CA MET A 596 -23.70 10.68 -43.56
C MET A 596 -24.86 9.75 -43.18
N SER A 597 -25.95 9.76 -43.96
CA SER A 597 -27.02 8.76 -43.90
C SER A 597 -26.83 7.59 -44.89
N LEU A 598 -25.87 7.69 -45.82
CA LEU A 598 -25.72 6.76 -46.96
C LEU A 598 -24.58 5.76 -46.76
N GLN A 599 -24.84 4.47 -47.03
CA GLN A 599 -23.83 3.41 -46.92
C GLN A 599 -22.57 3.64 -47.78
N LYS A 600 -22.74 4.19 -48.99
CA LYS A 600 -21.63 4.48 -49.92
C LYS A 600 -20.58 5.42 -49.30
N THR A 601 -21.01 6.34 -48.43
CA THR A 601 -20.12 7.27 -47.72
C THR A 601 -19.21 6.51 -46.75
N PHE A 602 -19.78 5.60 -45.95
CA PHE A 602 -19.02 4.77 -45.01
C PHE A 602 -18.04 3.82 -45.72
N ASP A 603 -18.39 3.30 -46.90
CA ASP A 603 -17.48 2.46 -47.69
C ASP A 603 -16.28 3.24 -48.27
N ALA A 604 -16.48 4.51 -48.62
CA ALA A 604 -15.39 5.40 -49.00
C ALA A 604 -14.48 5.72 -47.79
N GLU A 605 -15.08 5.93 -46.62
CA GLU A 605 -14.34 6.21 -45.39
C GLU A 605 -13.54 5.02 -44.86
N LYS A 606 -14.00 3.78 -45.07
CA LYS A 606 -13.19 2.58 -44.77
C LYS A 606 -11.82 2.62 -45.47
N LYS A 607 -11.78 3.04 -46.75
CA LYS A 607 -10.53 3.15 -47.51
C LYS A 607 -9.64 4.26 -46.96
N ARG A 608 -10.23 5.40 -46.56
CA ARG A 608 -9.51 6.54 -45.98
C ARG A 608 -8.93 6.21 -44.61
N LEU A 609 -9.68 5.51 -43.76
CA LEU A 609 -9.21 5.01 -42.46
C LEU A 609 -8.03 4.05 -42.64
N ALA A 610 -8.12 3.09 -43.57
CA ALA A 610 -7.02 2.16 -43.84
C ALA A 610 -5.74 2.88 -44.29
N GLU A 611 -5.86 3.86 -45.18
CA GLU A 611 -4.72 4.68 -45.63
C GLU A 611 -4.17 5.57 -44.50
N HIS A 612 -5.02 6.10 -43.62
CA HIS A 612 -4.59 6.84 -42.43
C HIS A 612 -3.77 5.95 -41.50
N LEU A 613 -4.29 4.77 -41.13
CA LEU A 613 -3.60 3.81 -40.25
C LEU A 613 -2.29 3.30 -40.85
N TYR A 614 -2.18 3.22 -42.17
CA TYR A 614 -0.94 2.88 -42.85
C TYR A 614 0.15 3.96 -42.66
N ARG A 615 -0.24 5.23 -42.62
CA ARG A 615 0.68 6.36 -42.46
C ARG A 615 1.00 6.67 -41.01
N SER A 616 0.02 6.58 -40.12
CA SER A 616 0.15 6.98 -38.71
C SER A 616 0.38 5.81 -37.76
N GLY A 617 0.04 4.59 -38.15
CA GLY A 617 0.04 3.41 -37.27
C GLY A 617 1.40 2.78 -37.04
N ALA A 618 2.50 3.53 -37.10
CA ALA A 618 3.83 2.97 -36.78
C ALA A 618 3.93 2.68 -35.28
N LEU A 619 4.42 1.49 -34.93
CA LEU A 619 4.61 1.07 -33.54
C LEU A 619 5.95 1.63 -33.02
N PRO A 620 5.95 2.55 -32.03
CA PRO A 620 7.18 3.02 -31.42
C PRO A 620 7.76 1.94 -30.49
N LEU A 621 9.08 1.81 -30.50
CA LEU A 621 9.87 1.00 -29.60
C LEU A 621 10.98 1.87 -29.02
N PHE A 622 11.37 1.58 -27.77
CA PHE A 622 12.47 2.24 -27.10
C PHE A 622 13.68 1.33 -27.07
N THR A 623 14.89 1.87 -27.22
CA THR A 623 16.12 1.11 -27.08
C THR A 623 17.16 1.84 -26.24
N VAL A 624 17.95 1.07 -25.51
CA VAL A 624 19.15 1.50 -24.80
C VAL A 624 20.33 0.66 -25.29
N ARG A 625 21.07 1.19 -26.26
CA ARG A 625 22.18 0.49 -26.93
C ARG A 625 23.26 0.01 -25.97
N ALA A 626 23.57 0.82 -24.95
CA ALA A 626 24.60 0.50 -23.96
C ALA A 626 24.31 -0.80 -23.17
N LEU A 627 23.05 -1.20 -23.10
CA LEU A 627 22.60 -2.41 -22.40
C LEU A 627 22.05 -3.48 -23.33
N ASN A 628 22.03 -3.22 -24.64
CA ASN A 628 21.39 -4.06 -25.65
C ASN A 628 19.94 -4.45 -25.25
N LEU A 629 19.19 -3.47 -24.73
CA LEU A 629 17.84 -3.64 -24.22
C LEU A 629 16.86 -2.87 -25.11
N GLU A 630 15.81 -3.56 -25.58
CA GLU A 630 14.73 -2.97 -26.39
C GLU A 630 13.38 -3.15 -25.67
N SER A 631 12.45 -2.23 -25.90
CA SER A 631 11.10 -2.30 -25.35
C SER A 631 10.29 -3.39 -26.01
N ALA A 632 9.33 -3.95 -25.28
CA ALA A 632 8.32 -4.82 -25.88
C ALA A 632 7.35 -3.99 -26.76
N PRO A 633 6.73 -4.62 -27.77
CA PRO A 633 5.65 -4.00 -28.55
C PRO A 633 4.52 -3.45 -27.66
N GLY A 634 4.27 -2.14 -27.74
CA GLY A 634 3.22 -1.46 -26.96
C GLY A 634 3.59 -1.18 -25.49
N GLU A 635 4.82 -1.47 -25.07
CA GLU A 635 5.34 -1.10 -23.74
C GLU A 635 5.42 0.43 -23.63
N SER A 636 4.87 1.00 -22.56
CA SER A 636 4.99 2.44 -22.30
C SER A 636 6.44 2.80 -21.94
N GLU A 637 6.86 4.04 -22.20
CA GLU A 637 8.21 4.49 -21.81
C GLU A 637 8.46 4.27 -20.31
N ALA A 638 7.44 4.49 -19.47
CA ALA A 638 7.52 4.28 -18.03
C ALA A 638 7.77 2.81 -17.66
N ALA A 639 7.03 1.87 -18.27
CA ALA A 639 7.23 0.44 -18.05
C ALA A 639 8.62 -0.02 -18.54
N PHE A 640 9.07 0.50 -19.69
CA PHE A 640 10.40 0.21 -20.19
C PHE A 640 11.50 0.75 -19.28
N ARG A 641 11.35 1.97 -18.74
CA ARG A 641 12.27 2.56 -17.77
C ARG A 641 12.31 1.79 -16.44
N GLU A 642 11.19 1.20 -16.01
CA GLU A 642 11.15 0.34 -14.83
C GLU A 642 11.97 -0.95 -15.04
N ARG A 643 11.77 -1.62 -16.18
CA ARG A 643 12.55 -2.80 -16.56
C ARG A 643 14.04 -2.49 -16.77
N LEU A 644 14.34 -1.33 -17.36
CA LEU A 644 15.68 -0.77 -17.45
C LEU A 644 16.30 -0.57 -16.05
N GLY A 645 15.52 -0.04 -15.11
CA GLY A 645 15.93 0.13 -13.71
C GLY A 645 16.29 -1.19 -13.04
N ALA A 646 15.49 -2.25 -13.25
CA ALA A 646 15.79 -3.59 -12.73
C ALA A 646 17.07 -4.19 -13.35
N ALA A 647 17.28 -4.04 -14.65
CA ALA A 647 18.48 -4.51 -15.34
C ALA A 647 19.75 -3.75 -14.88
N LEU A 648 19.63 -2.44 -14.67
CA LEU A 648 20.69 -1.61 -14.10
C LEU A 648 20.99 -1.97 -12.63
N ALA A 649 19.97 -2.25 -11.82
CA ALA A 649 20.12 -2.67 -10.44
C ALA A 649 20.88 -4.01 -10.33
N ALA A 650 20.57 -4.98 -11.19
CA ALA A 650 21.28 -6.26 -11.22
C ALA A 650 22.77 -6.09 -11.56
N LYS A 651 23.10 -5.30 -12.60
CA LYS A 651 24.51 -4.97 -12.93
C LYS A 651 25.21 -4.18 -11.82
N LYS A 652 24.48 -3.29 -11.13
CA LYS A 652 24.98 -2.54 -9.98
C LYS A 652 25.33 -3.48 -8.83
N ASP A 653 24.47 -4.44 -8.51
CA ASP A 653 24.73 -5.40 -7.43
C ASP A 653 25.95 -6.27 -7.74
N GLU A 654 26.11 -6.69 -8.99
CA GLU A 654 27.29 -7.44 -9.46
C GLU A 654 28.58 -6.61 -9.33
N ALA A 655 28.57 -5.36 -9.82
CA ALA A 655 29.73 -4.47 -9.75
C ALA A 655 30.08 -4.08 -8.30
N MET A 656 29.07 -3.85 -7.45
CA MET A 656 29.24 -3.60 -6.02
C MET A 656 29.80 -4.82 -5.28
N ALA A 657 29.33 -6.02 -5.61
CA ALA A 657 29.85 -7.26 -5.02
C ALA A 657 31.32 -7.50 -5.42
N ALA A 658 31.67 -7.27 -6.68
CA ALA A 658 33.05 -7.37 -7.16
C ALA A 658 33.97 -6.34 -6.50
N LEU A 659 33.51 -5.09 -6.35
CA LEU A 659 34.27 -4.04 -5.68
C LEU A 659 34.51 -4.38 -4.21
N ARG A 660 33.45 -4.78 -3.47
CA ARG A 660 33.55 -5.22 -2.06
C ARG A 660 34.55 -6.37 -1.89
N ALA A 661 34.43 -7.43 -2.71
CA ALA A 661 35.34 -8.57 -2.66
C ALA A 661 36.82 -8.17 -2.86
N SER A 662 37.08 -7.18 -3.72
CA SER A 662 38.45 -6.68 -3.97
C SER A 662 39.05 -5.92 -2.77
N TYR A 663 38.22 -5.16 -2.04
CA TYR A 663 38.64 -4.38 -0.88
C TYR A 663 38.72 -5.22 0.39
N ASP A 664 37.82 -6.19 0.59
CA ASP A 664 37.85 -7.13 1.71
C ASP A 664 39.18 -7.90 1.75
N LYS A 665 39.67 -8.35 0.59
CA LYS A 665 40.96 -9.04 0.49
C LYS A 665 42.14 -8.15 0.91
N LYS A 666 42.11 -6.87 0.54
CA LYS A 666 43.15 -5.89 0.91
C LYS A 666 43.07 -5.53 2.39
N GLN A 667 41.86 -5.38 2.92
CA GLN A 667 41.62 -5.09 4.35
C GLN A 667 42.11 -6.24 5.23
N GLN A 668 41.82 -7.50 4.88
CA GLN A 668 42.33 -8.67 5.61
C GLN A 668 43.86 -8.74 5.64
N GLN A 669 44.53 -8.39 4.54
CA GLN A 669 45.99 -8.33 4.49
C GLN A 669 46.56 -7.26 5.43
N LEU A 670 45.97 -6.07 5.46
CA LEU A 670 46.40 -4.99 6.37
C LEU A 670 46.07 -5.29 7.83
N GLN A 671 44.92 -5.90 8.14
CA GLN A 671 44.58 -6.35 9.50
C GLN A 671 45.56 -7.40 10.01
N THR A 672 45.95 -8.36 9.16
CA THR A 672 46.95 -9.37 9.52
C THR A 672 48.32 -8.73 9.78
N LYS A 673 48.70 -7.70 9.00
CA LYS A 673 49.93 -6.94 9.24
C LYS A 673 49.87 -6.14 10.54
N LEU A 674 48.73 -5.52 10.83
CA LEU A 674 48.49 -4.76 12.05
C LEU A 674 48.63 -5.65 13.29
N GLN A 675 47.97 -6.81 13.30
CA GLN A 675 48.08 -7.79 14.39
C GLN A 675 49.53 -8.25 14.62
N LYS A 676 50.31 -8.46 13.54
CA LYS A 676 51.74 -8.81 13.67
C LYS A 676 52.57 -7.66 14.23
N ALA A 677 52.27 -6.42 13.85
CA ALA A 677 52.96 -5.23 14.35
C ALA A 677 52.62 -4.97 15.82
N GLU A 678 51.35 -5.13 16.23
CA GLU A 678 50.90 -5.03 17.62
C GLU A 678 51.57 -6.10 18.50
N ALA A 679 51.60 -7.36 18.05
CA ALA A 679 52.29 -8.44 18.75
C ALA A 679 53.80 -8.17 18.92
N LYS A 680 54.44 -7.53 17.93
CA LYS A 680 55.84 -7.11 18.02
C LYS A 680 56.01 -5.98 19.04
N LEU A 681 55.14 -4.97 19.00
CA LEU A 681 55.14 -3.85 19.95
C LEU A 681 54.96 -4.33 21.39
N ASP A 682 54.05 -5.28 21.62
CA ASP A 682 53.83 -5.86 22.95
C ASP A 682 55.07 -6.62 23.44
N LYS A 683 55.74 -7.36 22.56
CA LYS A 683 57.00 -8.03 22.87
C LYS A 683 58.10 -7.04 23.29
N GLU A 684 58.29 -5.97 22.52
CA GLU A 684 59.30 -4.93 22.85
C GLU A 684 58.96 -4.20 24.16
N LYS A 685 57.68 -3.93 24.43
CA LYS A 685 57.21 -3.35 25.71
C LYS A 685 57.46 -4.27 26.90
N ILE A 686 57.26 -5.58 26.73
CA ILE A 686 57.53 -6.58 27.76
C ILE A 686 59.03 -6.71 28.00
N ASP A 687 59.87 -6.74 26.97
CA ASP A 687 61.33 -6.84 27.10
C ASP A 687 61.92 -5.65 27.89
N VAL A 688 61.43 -4.43 27.66
CA VAL A 688 61.81 -3.22 28.42
C VAL A 688 61.34 -3.31 29.89
N ARG A 689 60.15 -3.86 30.14
CA ARG A 689 59.57 -3.98 31.49
C ARG A 689 60.25 -5.07 32.33
N THR A 690 60.66 -6.16 31.69
CA THR A 690 61.28 -7.31 32.37
C THR A 690 62.74 -7.03 32.74
N ARG A 691 63.50 -6.31 31.88
CA ARG A 691 64.89 -5.90 32.16
C ARG A 691 65.02 -4.62 33.00
N GLY A 692 63.97 -3.80 33.04
CA GLY A 692 63.90 -2.63 33.93
C GLY A 692 63.86 -2.97 35.42
N LEU A 693 63.49 -4.21 35.78
CA LEU A 693 63.47 -4.69 37.17
C LEU A 693 64.84 -5.18 37.67
N ASP A 694 65.78 -5.52 36.78
CA ASP A 694 67.13 -5.98 37.14
C ASP A 694 68.11 -4.84 37.49
N THR A 695 67.65 -3.58 37.47
CA THR A 695 68.51 -2.39 37.67
C THR A 695 68.15 -1.58 38.92
N VAL A 696 67.96 -2.24 40.07
CA VAL A 696 67.66 -1.55 41.35
C VAL A 696 68.67 -1.81 42.49
N ILE A 697 69.75 -2.57 42.29
CA ILE A 697 70.76 -2.74 43.35
C ILE A 697 72.17 -2.48 42.83
N ALA A 698 72.61 -1.22 42.83
CA ALA A 698 74.03 -0.82 43.02
C ALA A 698 74.23 0.71 43.03
N VAL A 699 73.47 1.48 43.82
CA VAL A 699 73.94 2.81 44.29
C VAL A 699 73.45 3.00 45.72
N GLY A 700 74.24 2.52 46.68
CA GLY A 700 73.87 2.56 48.09
C GLY A 700 75.01 2.17 49.03
N SER A 701 76.18 2.81 48.91
CA SER A 701 77.14 2.98 50.04
C SER A 701 78.39 3.76 49.61
N ALA A 702 78.40 5.08 49.82
CA ALA A 702 79.59 5.85 50.20
C ALA A 702 79.18 7.31 50.47
N ILE A 703 78.71 7.55 51.69
CA ILE A 703 78.81 8.87 52.32
C ILE A 703 80.28 9.03 52.76
N VAL A 704 80.74 10.29 52.76
CA VAL A 704 81.97 10.83 53.39
C VAL A 704 83.11 11.16 52.41
N GLY A 705 83.41 12.47 52.25
CA GLY A 705 84.76 12.93 51.92
C GLY A 705 84.91 14.18 51.04
N ALA A 706 85.04 15.35 51.69
CA ALA A 706 85.90 16.48 51.33
C ALA A 706 85.50 17.49 50.21
N PHE A 707 84.98 18.63 50.68
CA PHE A 707 85.55 19.95 50.35
C PHE A 707 87.08 19.95 50.62
N LEU A 708 87.86 20.62 49.76
CA LEU A 708 89.31 20.95 49.84
C LEU A 708 90.28 20.13 48.97
N GLY A 709 90.87 20.82 47.97
CA GLY A 709 92.31 21.03 47.95
C GLY A 709 93.24 19.96 47.32
N ARG A 710 93.68 20.29 46.09
CA ARG A 710 95.07 20.21 45.57
C ARG A 710 95.72 18.84 45.27
N LYS A 711 96.14 18.75 43.98
CA LYS A 711 97.28 18.01 43.35
C LYS A 711 97.60 16.58 43.81
N GLY A 712 97.51 15.65 42.85
CA GLY A 712 98.27 14.40 42.86
C GLY A 712 97.96 13.53 41.66
N SER A 713 98.93 13.39 40.75
CA SER A 713 98.87 12.50 39.60
C SER A 713 99.04 11.03 40.02
N ALA A 714 98.19 10.14 39.51
CA ALA A 714 98.57 8.78 39.15
C ALA A 714 97.55 8.21 38.17
N LEU A 715 98.02 7.94 36.96
CA LEU A 715 97.28 7.38 35.83
C LEU A 715 97.11 5.86 36.04
N GLY A 716 95.88 5.35 35.86
CA GLY A 716 95.69 3.91 35.61
C GLY A 716 94.31 3.36 35.96
N LYS A 717 93.49 3.14 34.91
CA LYS A 717 92.27 2.29 34.81
C LYS A 717 90.93 2.95 35.14
N SER A 718 90.24 3.42 34.10
CA SER A 718 88.79 3.68 34.10
C SER A 718 88.19 3.42 32.71
N THR A 719 87.72 2.19 32.46
CA THR A 719 86.95 1.83 31.26
C THR A 719 85.86 0.81 31.60
N GLN A 720 84.97 1.13 32.54
CA GLN A 720 83.82 0.27 32.83
C GLN A 720 82.63 1.00 33.47
N GLY A 721 82.28 2.18 32.94
CA GLY A 721 81.14 2.98 33.44
C GLY A 721 80.32 3.72 32.38
N MET A 722 80.51 3.45 31.09
CA MET A 722 79.84 4.19 29.99
C MET A 722 79.02 3.32 29.01
N ARG A 723 78.84 2.02 29.27
CA ARG A 723 78.09 1.12 28.35
C ARG A 723 76.65 0.82 28.75
N SER A 724 76.20 1.17 29.95
CA SER A 724 74.85 0.86 30.44
C SER A 724 73.79 1.92 30.11
N ALA A 725 74.15 3.20 29.92
CA ALA A 725 73.20 4.27 29.59
C ALA A 725 72.77 4.28 28.09
N GLY A 726 73.67 3.88 27.18
CA GLY A 726 73.37 3.84 25.74
C GLY A 726 72.45 2.70 25.32
N HIS A 727 72.34 1.64 26.12
CA HIS A 727 71.51 0.46 25.81
C HIS A 727 70.02 0.73 26.09
N LEU A 728 69.71 1.45 27.16
CA LEU A 728 68.34 1.85 27.52
C LEU A 728 67.74 2.89 26.55
N MET A 729 68.58 3.77 25.97
CA MET A 729 68.13 4.68 24.90
C MET A 729 67.74 3.93 23.64
N LYS A 730 68.54 2.91 23.26
CA LYS A 730 68.29 2.08 22.08
C LYS A 730 66.99 1.27 22.22
N GLU A 731 66.75 0.68 23.39
CA GLU A 731 65.53 -0.12 23.64
C GLU A 731 64.24 0.74 23.66
N ARG A 732 64.31 1.99 24.18
CA ARG A 732 63.19 2.95 24.04
C ARG A 732 62.95 3.35 22.59
N GLN A 733 64.00 3.44 21.79
CA GLN A 733 63.92 3.76 20.38
C GLN A 733 63.28 2.60 19.58
N ASP A 734 63.55 1.36 19.96
CA ASP A 734 62.94 0.16 19.35
C ASP A 734 61.43 0.06 19.65
N VAL A 735 60.98 0.40 20.86
CA VAL A 735 59.56 0.51 21.21
C VAL A 735 58.88 1.62 20.40
N GLN A 736 59.53 2.79 20.27
CA GLN A 736 58.99 3.90 19.48
C GLN A 736 58.84 3.51 18.00
N ALA A 737 59.85 2.87 17.41
CA ALA A 737 59.80 2.39 16.02
C ALA A 737 58.67 1.36 15.80
N ALA A 738 58.43 0.46 16.76
CA ALA A 738 57.31 -0.47 16.70
C ALA A 738 55.94 0.21 16.85
N GLN A 739 55.86 1.27 17.67
CA GLN A 739 54.64 2.06 17.85
C GLN A 739 54.31 2.85 16.57
N ASP A 740 55.31 3.45 15.94
CA ASP A 740 55.17 4.18 14.67
C ASP A 740 54.74 3.24 13.53
N GLU A 741 55.23 2.00 13.50
CA GLU A 741 54.83 0.97 12.53
C GLU A 741 53.34 0.59 12.67
N VAL A 742 52.84 0.40 13.90
CA VAL A 742 51.42 0.15 14.19
C VAL A 742 50.56 1.33 13.72
N SER A 743 50.97 2.55 14.07
CA SER A 743 50.26 3.77 13.66
C SER A 743 50.22 3.93 12.13
N ARG A 744 51.30 3.59 11.41
CA ARG A 744 51.33 3.63 9.95
C ARG A 744 50.35 2.63 9.33
N ILE A 745 50.36 1.38 9.77
CA ILE A 745 49.47 0.34 9.24
C ILE A 745 47.99 0.66 9.56
N ALA A 746 47.71 1.21 10.75
CA ALA A 746 46.37 1.67 11.10
C ALA A 746 45.88 2.82 10.20
N ALA A 747 46.76 3.77 9.87
CA ALA A 747 46.46 4.85 8.94
C ALA A 747 46.24 4.33 7.51
N GLU A 748 47.04 3.37 7.03
CA GLU A 748 46.85 2.71 5.73
C GLU A 748 45.49 1.99 5.66
N LEU A 749 45.06 1.35 6.75
CA LEU A 749 43.77 0.67 6.84
C LEU A 749 42.59 1.66 6.81
N ALA A 750 42.69 2.77 7.54
CA ALA A 750 41.69 3.83 7.53
C ALA A 750 41.58 4.49 6.14
N ALA A 751 42.71 4.74 5.47
CA ALA A 751 42.75 5.28 4.12
C ALA A 751 42.12 4.33 3.09
N LEU A 752 42.39 3.02 3.20
CA LEU A 752 41.79 2.00 2.33
C LEU A 752 40.26 1.92 2.51
N GLN A 753 39.77 2.06 3.74
CA GLN A 753 38.33 2.10 4.03
C GLN A 753 37.67 3.34 3.43
N ALA A 754 38.30 4.51 3.55
CA ALA A 754 37.82 5.75 2.93
C ALA A 754 37.81 5.66 1.39
N GLU A 755 38.86 5.07 0.79
CA GLU A 755 38.93 4.84 -0.67
C GLU A 755 37.82 3.90 -1.15
N ALA A 756 37.57 2.80 -0.42
CA ALA A 756 36.50 1.87 -0.73
C ALA A 756 35.13 2.55 -0.70
N GLN A 757 34.89 3.36 0.33
CA GLN A 757 33.64 4.09 0.49
C GLN A 757 33.43 5.15 -0.61
N GLY A 758 34.50 5.85 -1.00
CA GLY A 758 34.48 6.79 -2.13
C GLY A 758 34.16 6.11 -3.46
N LYS A 759 34.82 5.00 -3.79
CA LYS A 759 34.55 4.26 -5.04
C LYS A 759 33.16 3.62 -5.07
N MET A 760 32.64 3.18 -3.93
CA MET A 760 31.25 2.71 -3.83
C MET A 760 30.28 3.86 -4.12
N GLN A 761 30.55 5.07 -3.65
CA GLN A 761 29.74 6.26 -3.95
C GLN A 761 29.83 6.70 -5.42
N GLU A 762 31.01 6.70 -6.01
CA GLU A 762 31.20 7.01 -7.44
C GLU A 762 30.43 6.01 -8.34
N LEU A 763 30.50 4.72 -8.02
CA LEU A 763 29.77 3.69 -8.75
C LEU A 763 28.25 3.89 -8.63
N LEU A 764 27.76 4.26 -7.43
CA LEU A 764 26.36 4.59 -7.18
C LEU A 764 25.89 5.82 -7.97
N ALA A 765 26.75 6.82 -8.17
CA ALA A 765 26.43 8.03 -8.91
C ALA A 765 26.46 7.85 -10.44
N SER A 766 27.26 6.91 -10.95
CA SER A 766 27.48 6.73 -12.39
C SER A 766 26.34 6.04 -13.17
N LEU A 767 25.30 5.53 -12.50
CA LEU A 767 24.29 4.63 -13.08
C LEU A 767 22.86 5.01 -12.68
N ASP A 768 22.44 6.23 -13.03
CA ASP A 768 21.06 6.72 -12.84
C ASP A 768 20.13 6.28 -14.00
N PRO A 769 19.07 5.49 -13.75
CA PRO A 769 18.07 5.11 -14.76
C PRO A 769 17.34 6.30 -15.39
N ALA A 770 17.22 7.43 -14.69
CA ALA A 770 16.59 8.63 -15.21
C ALA A 770 17.46 9.32 -16.27
N ALA A 771 18.79 9.22 -16.13
CA ALA A 771 19.77 9.85 -17.02
C ALA A 771 20.12 9.01 -18.27
N ALA A 772 19.66 7.75 -18.36
CA ALA A 772 19.91 6.90 -19.52
C ALA A 772 19.16 7.43 -20.76
N ALA A 773 19.91 7.79 -21.81
CA ALA A 773 19.33 8.27 -23.07
C ALA A 773 18.57 7.13 -23.79
N LEU A 774 17.27 7.33 -23.97
CA LEU A 774 16.39 6.44 -24.73
C LEU A 774 16.39 6.87 -26.20
N GLU A 775 16.64 5.92 -27.09
CA GLU A 775 16.42 6.11 -28.53
C GLU A 775 15.06 5.54 -28.92
N SER A 776 14.31 6.24 -29.78
CA SER A 776 13.03 5.77 -30.32
C SER A 776 13.23 5.17 -31.72
N ILE A 777 12.74 3.96 -31.93
CA ILE A 777 12.70 3.24 -33.20
C ILE A 777 11.22 3.01 -33.54
N SER A 778 10.85 2.92 -34.82
CA SER A 778 9.47 2.61 -35.21
C SER A 778 9.38 1.41 -36.15
N VAL A 779 8.32 0.61 -35.99
CA VAL A 779 7.95 -0.49 -36.88
C VAL A 779 6.66 -0.11 -37.60
N ALA A 780 6.74 0.22 -38.88
CA ALA A 780 5.59 0.61 -39.68
C ALA A 780 4.81 -0.62 -40.20
N PRO A 781 3.46 -0.60 -40.20
CA PRO A 781 2.65 -1.67 -40.80
C PRO A 781 2.68 -1.59 -42.33
N ARG A 782 2.48 -2.71 -43.02
CA ARG A 782 2.21 -2.72 -44.47
C ARG A 782 0.72 -2.50 -44.73
N LYS A 783 0.36 -2.14 -45.97
CA LYS A 783 -1.07 -2.03 -46.34
C LYS A 783 -1.85 -3.33 -46.15
N SER A 784 -1.19 -4.49 -46.36
CA SER A 784 -1.77 -5.82 -46.11
C SER A 784 -1.98 -6.13 -44.62
N ASP A 785 -1.32 -5.39 -43.73
CA ASP A 785 -1.34 -5.64 -42.30
C ASP A 785 -2.48 -4.89 -41.61
N ILE A 786 -3.29 -4.13 -42.38
CA ILE A 786 -4.47 -3.41 -41.89
C ILE A 786 -5.71 -4.13 -42.44
N PHE A 787 -6.48 -4.73 -41.56
CA PHE A 787 -7.63 -5.57 -41.91
C PHE A 787 -8.78 -5.37 -40.93
N ASP A 788 -9.92 -6.01 -41.21
CA ASP A 788 -11.17 -5.85 -40.45
C ASP A 788 -11.67 -4.39 -40.33
N VAL A 789 -11.38 -3.55 -41.32
CA VAL A 789 -11.71 -2.12 -41.29
C VAL A 789 -13.20 -1.87 -41.42
N ARG A 790 -13.79 -1.22 -40.41
CA ARG A 790 -15.21 -0.82 -40.35
C ARG A 790 -15.29 0.65 -39.98
N VAL A 791 -16.28 1.33 -40.56
CA VAL A 791 -16.65 2.69 -40.18
C VAL A 791 -18.14 2.68 -39.89
N CYS A 792 -18.52 3.21 -38.74
CA CYS A 792 -19.86 3.16 -38.17
C CYS A 792 -20.29 4.56 -37.74
N LEU A 793 -21.60 4.78 -37.64
CA LEU A 793 -22.16 5.97 -37.02
C LEU A 793 -22.24 5.75 -35.50
N LEU A 794 -21.71 6.67 -34.71
CA LEU A 794 -21.72 6.60 -33.25
C LEU A 794 -22.55 7.75 -32.70
N TRP A 795 -23.53 7.45 -31.86
CA TRP A 795 -24.34 8.45 -31.18
C TRP A 795 -23.90 8.54 -29.73
N GLU A 796 -23.56 9.75 -29.30
CA GLU A 796 -23.09 10.01 -27.95
C GLU A 796 -23.98 10.98 -27.21
N PRO A 797 -24.19 10.76 -25.90
CA PRO A 797 -24.90 11.72 -25.07
C PRO A 797 -24.10 13.01 -24.97
N VAL A 798 -24.76 14.14 -25.19
CA VAL A 798 -24.22 15.47 -24.90
C VAL A 798 -24.41 15.72 -23.41
N LEU A 799 -23.28 15.73 -22.70
CA LEU A 799 -23.23 16.10 -21.30
C LEU A 799 -22.93 17.61 -21.24
N ASP A 800 -23.97 18.44 -21.20
CA ASP A 800 -23.80 19.89 -21.08
C ASP A 800 -23.21 20.24 -19.69
N PHE A 801 -21.89 20.43 -19.64
CA PHE A 801 -21.22 21.16 -18.57
C PHE A 801 -20.89 22.55 -19.14
N ALA A 802 -21.61 23.59 -18.69
CA ALA A 802 -21.55 24.92 -19.29
C ALA A 802 -20.15 25.57 -19.25
N ASP A 803 -19.68 26.08 -20.39
CA ASP A 803 -18.57 27.05 -20.46
C ASP A 803 -18.98 28.38 -19.80
N PRO A 804 -18.07 29.09 -19.10
CA PRO A 804 -18.39 30.36 -18.46
C PRO A 804 -18.66 31.45 -19.52
N PRO A 805 -19.63 32.37 -19.29
CA PRO A 805 -19.87 33.47 -20.20
C PRO A 805 -18.65 34.40 -20.26
N LYS A 806 -18.21 34.75 -21.47
CA LYS A 806 -17.20 35.80 -21.68
C LYS A 806 -17.74 37.13 -21.14
N PRO A 807 -16.99 37.88 -20.31
CA PRO A 807 -17.42 39.18 -19.85
C PRO A 807 -17.40 40.20 -21.00
N ALA A 808 -18.46 41.02 -21.06
CA ALA A 808 -18.54 42.23 -21.89
C ALA A 808 -17.74 43.38 -21.26
#